data_AF-A0A2R6NSZ8-F1
#
_entry.id   AF-A0A2R6NSZ8-F1
#
_cell.length_a   1.000
_cell.length_b   1.000
_cell.length_c   1.000
_cell.angle_alpha   90.00
_cell.angle_beta   90.00
_cell.angle_gamma   90.00
#
_symmetry.space_group_name_H-M   'P 1'
#
loop_
_entity.id
_entity.type
_entity.pdbx_description
1 polymer ?
#
loop_
_entity_poly.entity_id
_entity_poly.type
_entity_poly.pdbx_seq_one_letter_code
_entity_poly.pdbx_strand_id
1 'polypeptide(L)'
;MRAFGSLFLLAVLPAVFAVKTEDFKTCSQAAFCRRGRAISERASQHPNWRSPYSVTPESLGISADQASFTAAVKSSLYPEVNFGLDVRIHEDGVVRVRMDEINGRSKRYDEAASWALTAEPEISRNIQWTVGKDEVRAVYGSQKDIEVVIFFNPLKVVMYRGGTEQVVLNGLGLLHMEHFRTKETSQPLADIPEEGFDPEDVQRVMQTPNPRAWFEGDEEDGYWEETFRSWTDSKPKGPQSLSIDISFPNHGHVYGIPQHATRLSLPTTAGEDSYYTEPYRLWNSDVFEYQADSTMSLYGSIPVMHAHSPNSTVAIFNAIASDTFIDIAHPDTTSSYTHWISESGILDVFMLPGPTPGDIFAQYTRLTGTPALPAHWALGYHQCRWNYVSSEDVRTVQKRFDEEDIPVDVFWLDIEYAEEHKYFIWDKKNFPDPNEMTNDVAALARKMVVIIDPHLKRVSTYPVYKEATELDVLVKQKNGESEYEGWCWSGSSAWVDFFNPKSWDWWKLLFKTVQSSGDQYAWTDSTNDVYIWNDMNEPSVFNGPEISMPRDNVHYGGWEHRDVHNINGMLFSNQTAQAVMARTETPMRPFVLTRSFYAGSQRFGAMWTGDNLGTWEHMAVGIKMVLSLNIAGFSFSGSDVGGFFGNPEPEMLVRWYHVGAFSPFFRAHAHIDTKRREPFLLDEPYKSIIRDILRLRYSMLPIWYTAFREASVNGMPVIRPHYVVFPHDEAGFAIDDQFFVGSSGLLVKPVTAKGVTEATVYLPEDEVYYDYFTHHAYRGSANGKDVTLPAALHQVPLLIRGGSILPTRERPRRSSPLMKHDPFTLRVALSKAGSARGELYLDDGVTFSHREGQFVWREFKAEKQGKTVRLSSKDLGTQYPSQAVDGVALAKYDRTNTFSESITSVKVEKLVILGLSGKPSRVRLSGGGDLEWSYAAGIVASDTKEGVASVLIIKNPVASIISDWEIVIELEGHRRLETDQTLSILASQHAHDIAPSDLGEDASPERHDEDSSVTYSDLSTQEQDAPRSSTKQDTQASSVTLQPVLDHIAKPSKEEDWEEDPTIEENMRNLVVRRPSRGRRGIRRTWTHGVFDPLATAPANYIDPESPESPNGKNVGK
;
A
#
# COMPACT_ATOMS: atom_id res chain seq x y z
N MET A 1 19.86 -53.01 15.25
CA MET A 1 20.39 -52.04 14.25
C MET A 1 19.46 -51.75 13.06
N ARG A 2 18.26 -52.33 12.93
CA ARG A 2 17.30 -51.97 11.87
C ARG A 2 16.15 -51.04 12.29
N ALA A 3 16.08 -50.65 13.57
CA ALA A 3 15.04 -49.74 14.09
C ALA A 3 15.48 -48.26 14.19
N PHE A 4 16.78 -47.97 14.01
CA PHE A 4 17.31 -46.59 14.06
C PHE A 4 17.33 -45.87 12.70
N GLY A 5 17.16 -46.60 11.58
CA GLY A 5 17.14 -46.01 10.24
C GLY A 5 15.79 -45.38 9.85
N SER A 6 14.68 -45.82 10.47
CA SER A 6 13.34 -45.35 10.14
C SER A 6 12.95 -44.06 10.87
N LEU A 7 13.58 -43.72 12.00
CA LEU A 7 13.37 -42.44 12.69
C LEU A 7 14.11 -41.28 12.01
N PHE A 8 15.25 -41.55 11.35
CA PHE A 8 16.03 -40.51 10.67
C PHE A 8 15.40 -40.07 9.34
N LEU A 9 14.60 -40.94 8.70
CA LEU A 9 13.86 -40.61 7.48
C LEU A 9 12.57 -39.79 7.72
N LEU A 10 12.07 -39.74 8.96
CA LEU A 10 10.95 -38.87 9.35
C LEU A 10 11.41 -37.47 9.84
N ALA A 11 12.68 -37.31 10.20
CA ALA A 11 13.28 -36.01 10.53
C ALA A 11 13.80 -35.23 9.30
N VAL A 12 13.74 -35.86 8.11
CA VAL A 12 14.13 -35.25 6.82
C VAL A 12 12.95 -35.32 5.83
N LEU A 13 11.73 -35.13 6.34
CA LEU A 13 10.67 -34.61 5.48
C LEU A 13 10.93 -33.11 5.36
N PRO A 14 11.29 -32.58 4.16
CA PRO A 14 11.19 -31.14 3.98
C PRO A 14 9.76 -30.76 4.30
N ALA A 15 9.57 -29.72 5.13
CA ALA A 15 8.31 -29.03 5.20
C ALA A 15 7.87 -28.78 3.75
N VAL A 16 6.69 -29.27 3.39
CA VAL A 16 6.18 -29.16 2.02
C VAL A 16 6.00 -27.65 1.75
N PHE A 17 6.90 -27.11 0.91
CA PHE A 17 6.99 -25.79 0.21
C PHE A 17 5.92 -24.75 0.63
N ALA A 18 6.14 -23.54 1.17
CA ALA A 18 7.25 -22.57 1.15
C ALA A 18 7.61 -22.13 -0.29
N VAL A 19 7.46 -20.83 -0.60
CA VAL A 19 7.73 -20.21 -1.90
C VAL A 19 8.85 -20.93 -2.69
N LYS A 20 8.63 -21.18 -3.97
CA LYS A 20 9.66 -21.72 -4.87
C LYS A 20 10.62 -20.60 -5.26
N THR A 21 11.52 -20.23 -4.35
CA THR A 21 12.46 -19.13 -4.58
C THR A 21 13.30 -19.34 -5.82
N GLU A 22 13.55 -20.59 -6.20
CA GLU A 22 14.27 -20.94 -7.43
C GLU A 22 13.54 -20.51 -8.73
N ASP A 23 12.23 -20.19 -8.67
CA ASP A 23 11.42 -19.68 -9.79
C ASP A 23 11.73 -18.20 -10.07
N PHE A 24 12.33 -17.47 -9.14
CA PHE A 24 12.58 -16.03 -9.22
C PHE A 24 14.07 -15.73 -9.18
N LYS A 25 14.54 -14.81 -10.03
CA LYS A 25 15.96 -14.44 -10.06
C LYS A 25 16.38 -13.73 -8.77
N THR A 26 17.48 -14.19 -8.19
CA THR A 26 18.33 -13.38 -7.32
C THR A 26 19.10 -12.33 -8.13
N CYS A 27 19.71 -11.35 -7.48
CA CYS A 27 20.61 -10.42 -8.15
C CYS A 27 21.77 -11.16 -8.84
N SER A 28 22.29 -12.22 -8.22
CA SER A 28 23.35 -13.06 -8.81
C SER A 28 22.92 -13.83 -10.06
N GLN A 29 21.62 -13.97 -10.32
CA GLN A 29 21.10 -14.65 -11.51
C GLN A 29 20.63 -13.67 -12.60
N ALA A 30 20.55 -12.38 -12.31
CA ALA A 30 20.25 -11.33 -13.28
C ALA A 30 21.56 -10.64 -13.70
N ALA A 31 22.00 -10.85 -14.95
CA ALA A 31 23.30 -10.33 -15.40
C ALA A 31 23.47 -8.82 -15.21
N PHE A 32 22.43 -8.02 -15.46
CA PHE A 32 22.51 -6.57 -15.26
C PHE A 32 22.68 -6.19 -13.78
N CYS A 33 22.05 -6.93 -12.85
CA CYS A 33 22.20 -6.71 -11.42
C CYS A 33 23.62 -7.08 -10.94
N ARG A 34 24.14 -8.23 -11.38
CA ARG A 34 25.54 -8.63 -11.11
C ARG A 34 26.51 -7.54 -11.52
N ARG A 35 26.41 -7.06 -12.77
CA ARG A 35 27.28 -6.00 -13.29
C ARG A 35 27.12 -4.70 -12.51
N GLY A 36 25.89 -4.31 -12.18
CA GLY A 36 25.61 -3.16 -11.32
C GLY A 36 26.28 -3.26 -9.95
N ARG A 37 26.05 -4.34 -9.19
CA ARG A 37 26.69 -4.55 -7.87
C ARG A 37 28.21 -4.60 -7.96
N ALA A 38 28.77 -5.16 -9.03
CA ALA A 38 30.22 -5.20 -9.24
C ALA A 38 30.85 -3.79 -9.42
N ILE A 39 30.07 -2.78 -9.80
CA ILE A 39 30.52 -1.36 -9.80
C ILE A 39 30.70 -0.88 -8.35
N SER A 40 29.68 -1.09 -7.51
CA SER A 40 29.72 -0.72 -6.08
C SER A 40 30.86 -1.42 -5.33
N GLU A 41 31.03 -2.73 -5.54
CA GLU A 41 32.10 -3.50 -4.91
C GLU A 41 33.48 -2.94 -5.26
N ARG A 42 33.74 -2.65 -6.55
CA ARG A 42 35.00 -2.04 -6.97
C ARG A 42 35.17 -0.62 -6.45
N ALA A 43 34.10 0.17 -6.39
CA ALA A 43 34.13 1.50 -5.79
C ALA A 43 34.60 1.46 -4.33
N SER A 44 34.12 0.47 -3.56
CA SER A 44 34.54 0.29 -2.16
C SER A 44 36.00 -0.14 -2.01
N GLN A 45 36.56 -0.86 -2.98
CA GLN A 45 37.94 -1.36 -2.97
C GLN A 45 38.98 -0.33 -3.45
N HIS A 46 38.54 0.75 -4.11
CA HIS A 46 39.42 1.75 -4.70
C HIS A 46 39.21 3.13 -4.07
N PRO A 47 40.11 3.60 -3.19
CA PRO A 47 39.94 4.88 -2.48
C PRO A 47 39.95 6.12 -3.39
N ASN A 48 40.42 5.97 -4.62
CA ASN A 48 40.42 7.02 -5.65
C ASN A 48 39.30 6.82 -6.69
N TRP A 49 38.28 6.00 -6.41
CA TRP A 49 37.13 5.80 -7.29
C TRP A 49 36.48 7.15 -7.62
N ARG A 50 36.21 7.36 -8.90
CA ARG A 50 35.49 8.53 -9.40
C ARG A 50 34.57 8.10 -10.54
N SER A 51 33.38 8.67 -10.57
CA SER A 51 32.47 8.50 -11.70
C SER A 51 33.18 8.89 -13.01
N PRO A 52 33.03 8.09 -14.08
CA PRO A 52 33.62 8.38 -15.38
C PRO A 52 32.81 9.41 -16.18
N TYR A 53 31.66 9.86 -15.67
CA TYR A 53 30.77 10.79 -16.37
C TYR A 53 31.09 12.23 -16.01
N SER A 54 31.12 13.10 -17.02
CA SER A 54 31.38 14.54 -16.86
C SER A 54 30.52 15.37 -17.82
N VAL A 55 30.10 16.55 -17.37
CA VAL A 55 29.40 17.53 -18.21
C VAL A 55 30.42 18.25 -19.09
N THR A 56 30.09 18.50 -20.36
CA THR A 56 30.86 19.37 -21.26
C THR A 56 30.38 20.82 -21.11
N PRO A 57 31.09 21.72 -20.43
CA PRO A 57 30.57 23.05 -20.08
C PRO A 57 30.19 23.89 -21.31
N GLU A 58 30.90 23.73 -22.42
CA GLU A 58 30.64 24.47 -23.67
C GLU A 58 29.34 24.07 -24.36
N SER A 59 28.73 22.95 -23.95
CA SER A 59 27.47 22.44 -24.50
C SER A 59 26.22 22.88 -23.72
N LEU A 60 26.39 23.68 -22.65
CA LEU A 60 25.28 24.13 -21.83
C LEU A 60 24.30 24.99 -22.64
N GLY A 61 23.08 24.49 -22.79
CA GLY A 61 21.93 25.23 -23.28
C GLY A 61 21.03 25.60 -22.10
N ILE A 62 21.25 26.77 -21.49
CA ILE A 62 20.38 27.31 -20.44
C ILE A 62 19.15 27.95 -21.11
N SER A 63 17.94 27.59 -20.66
CA SER A 63 16.73 28.25 -21.14
C SER A 63 16.69 29.72 -20.67
N ALA A 64 16.24 30.62 -21.55
CA ALA A 64 16.18 32.05 -21.27
C ALA A 64 14.97 32.46 -20.40
N ASP A 65 13.91 31.65 -20.40
CA ASP A 65 12.62 31.98 -19.79
C ASP A 65 12.12 30.92 -18.80
N GLN A 66 12.80 29.78 -18.67
CA GLN A 66 12.41 28.68 -17.80
C GLN A 66 13.61 28.12 -17.03
N ALA A 67 13.32 27.53 -15.88
CA ALA A 67 14.28 26.87 -14.99
C ALA A 67 14.70 25.50 -15.54
N SER A 68 15.18 25.47 -16.77
CA SER A 68 15.67 24.27 -17.43
C SER A 68 17.02 24.51 -18.10
N PHE A 69 17.82 23.46 -18.17
CA PHE A 69 18.97 23.43 -19.06
C PHE A 69 19.24 22.03 -19.61
N THR A 70 19.95 22.02 -20.73
CA THR A 70 20.48 20.80 -21.33
C THR A 70 22.01 20.85 -21.40
N ALA A 71 22.67 19.71 -21.32
CA ALA A 71 24.12 19.60 -21.51
C ALA A 71 24.52 18.26 -22.12
N ALA A 72 25.61 18.23 -22.89
CA ALA A 72 26.26 16.99 -23.30
C ALA A 72 27.07 16.41 -22.14
N VAL A 73 26.95 15.10 -21.94
CA VAL A 73 27.69 14.32 -20.95
C VAL A 73 28.65 13.38 -21.67
N LYS A 74 29.92 13.39 -21.26
CA LYS A 74 30.97 12.51 -21.74
C LYS A 74 31.24 11.42 -20.73
N SER A 75 31.41 10.19 -21.22
CA SER A 75 31.98 9.09 -20.45
C SER A 75 33.46 8.94 -20.80
N SER A 76 34.34 8.92 -19.81
CA SER A 76 35.76 8.62 -20.04
C SER A 76 36.01 7.17 -20.47
N LEU A 77 35.03 6.28 -20.26
CA LEU A 77 35.11 4.86 -20.64
C LEU A 77 34.71 4.65 -22.10
N TYR A 78 33.75 5.44 -22.59
CA TYR A 78 33.25 5.38 -23.96
C TYR A 78 33.16 6.79 -24.55
N PRO A 79 34.31 7.42 -24.91
CA PRO A 79 34.36 8.80 -25.38
C PRO A 79 33.61 9.05 -26.69
N GLU A 80 33.35 7.99 -27.46
CA GLU A 80 32.60 8.01 -28.72
C GLU A 80 31.07 8.04 -28.52
N VAL A 81 30.58 7.69 -27.33
CA VAL A 81 29.16 7.65 -27.03
C VAL A 81 28.71 9.02 -26.52
N ASN A 82 27.63 9.54 -27.10
CA ASN A 82 27.05 10.81 -26.70
C ASN A 82 25.92 10.58 -25.70
N PHE A 83 26.01 11.21 -24.54
CA PHE A 83 24.90 11.27 -23.60
C PHE A 83 24.40 12.70 -23.47
N GLY A 84 23.11 12.86 -23.22
CA GLY A 84 22.45 14.15 -23.00
C GLY A 84 21.88 14.21 -21.60
N LEU A 85 22.07 15.33 -20.92
CA LEU A 85 21.47 15.66 -19.63
C LEU A 85 20.41 16.75 -19.85
N ASP A 86 19.22 16.57 -19.27
CA ASP A 86 18.13 17.54 -19.20
C ASP A 86 17.75 17.69 -17.72
N VAL A 87 17.87 18.90 -17.18
CA VAL A 87 17.51 19.20 -15.80
C VAL A 87 16.49 20.31 -15.77
N ARG A 88 15.41 20.09 -15.02
CA ARG A 88 14.28 21.02 -14.90
C ARG A 88 13.95 21.23 -13.43
N ILE A 89 13.55 22.44 -13.08
CA ILE A 89 12.92 22.74 -11.79
C ILE A 89 11.48 23.17 -12.08
N HIS A 90 10.53 22.42 -11.53
CA HIS A 90 9.10 22.71 -11.71
C HIS A 90 8.66 23.90 -10.84
N GLU A 91 7.48 24.47 -11.14
CA GLU A 91 6.92 25.60 -10.37
C GLU A 91 6.77 25.30 -8.87
N ASP A 92 6.58 24.04 -8.48
CA ASP A 92 6.48 23.62 -7.08
C ASP A 92 7.82 23.25 -6.43
N GLY A 93 8.93 23.48 -7.14
CA GLY A 93 10.29 23.25 -6.67
C GLY A 93 10.80 21.81 -6.83
N VAL A 94 9.99 20.89 -7.34
CA VAL A 94 10.48 19.54 -7.67
C VAL A 94 11.54 19.63 -8.78
N VAL A 95 12.65 18.92 -8.61
CA VAL A 95 13.73 18.85 -9.60
C VAL A 95 13.57 17.57 -10.40
N ARG A 96 13.55 17.65 -11.73
CA ARG A 96 13.60 16.48 -12.61
C ARG A 96 14.96 16.41 -13.26
N VAL A 97 15.64 15.28 -13.11
CA VAL A 97 16.96 15.00 -13.70
C VAL A 97 16.81 13.86 -14.69
N ARG A 98 17.05 14.15 -15.97
CA ARG A 98 16.99 13.18 -17.06
C ARG A 98 18.33 13.01 -17.74
N MET A 99 18.72 11.77 -18.02
CA MET A 99 19.90 11.48 -18.84
C MET A 99 19.60 10.32 -19.79
N ASP A 100 20.01 10.48 -21.06
CA ASP A 100 19.76 9.52 -22.14
C ASP A 100 20.98 9.40 -23.07
N GLU A 101 21.04 8.30 -23.84
CA GLU A 101 21.99 8.06 -24.93
C GLU A 101 21.49 8.73 -26.21
N ILE A 102 22.23 9.72 -26.71
CA ILE A 102 21.85 10.53 -27.86
C ILE A 102 22.40 9.94 -29.15
N ASN A 103 21.53 9.77 -30.15
CA ASN A 103 21.86 9.11 -31.42
C ASN A 103 22.44 7.70 -31.22
N GLY A 104 21.99 7.01 -30.17
CA GLY A 104 22.34 5.62 -29.91
C GLY A 104 21.84 4.68 -31.00
N ARG A 105 22.34 3.44 -31.00
CA ARG A 105 21.93 2.42 -31.98
C ARG A 105 20.45 2.04 -31.87
N SER A 106 19.85 2.26 -30.71
CA SER A 106 18.44 2.03 -30.42
C SER A 106 17.94 3.15 -29.52
N LYS A 107 16.63 3.35 -29.48
CA LYS A 107 16.00 4.29 -28.55
C LYS A 107 15.85 3.61 -27.18
N ARG A 108 16.23 4.30 -26.10
CA ARG A 108 15.89 3.88 -24.73
C ARG A 108 14.43 4.21 -24.44
N TYR A 109 13.78 3.40 -23.60
CA TYR A 109 12.41 3.69 -23.21
C TYR A 109 12.37 4.93 -22.30
N ASP A 110 11.69 5.98 -22.75
CA ASP A 110 11.64 7.30 -22.10
C ASP A 110 10.22 7.72 -21.72
N GLU A 111 9.24 6.83 -21.85
CA GLU A 111 7.81 7.10 -21.64
C GLU A 111 7.29 6.60 -20.28
N ALA A 112 8.14 6.00 -19.44
CA ALA A 112 7.72 5.46 -18.14
C ALA A 112 7.05 6.53 -17.24
N ALA A 113 7.62 7.73 -17.20
CA ALA A 113 7.02 8.86 -16.49
C ALA A 113 5.67 9.27 -17.08
N SER A 114 5.50 9.22 -18.41
CA SER A 114 4.26 9.63 -19.09
C SER A 114 3.04 8.81 -18.69
N TRP A 115 3.24 7.54 -18.29
CA TRP A 115 2.16 6.69 -17.77
C TRP A 115 1.81 6.99 -16.30
N ALA A 116 2.81 7.38 -15.50
CA ALA A 116 2.63 7.68 -14.09
C ALA A 116 2.06 9.10 -13.87
N LEU A 117 2.53 10.07 -14.67
CA LEU A 117 2.18 11.47 -14.52
C LEU A 117 0.74 11.76 -14.94
N THR A 118 0.06 12.66 -14.23
CA THR A 118 -1.26 13.17 -14.65
C THR A 118 -1.16 14.17 -15.79
N ALA A 119 -0.05 14.91 -15.85
CA ALA A 119 0.33 15.82 -16.92
C ALA A 119 1.84 16.10 -16.82
N GLU A 120 2.46 16.57 -17.90
CA GLU A 120 3.84 17.07 -17.84
C GLU A 120 3.90 18.30 -16.89
N PRO A 121 4.79 18.30 -15.88
CA PRO A 121 4.85 19.39 -14.90
C PRO A 121 5.29 20.72 -15.53
N GLU A 122 4.71 21.82 -15.07
CA GLU A 122 5.12 23.15 -15.50
C GLU A 122 6.51 23.51 -14.96
N ILE A 123 7.42 23.86 -15.86
CA ILE A 123 8.77 24.32 -15.52
C ILE A 123 8.69 25.75 -14.99
N SER A 124 9.37 26.02 -13.88
CA SER A 124 9.32 27.34 -13.25
C SER A 124 9.88 28.42 -14.15
N ARG A 125 9.21 29.57 -14.22
CA ARG A 125 9.74 30.79 -14.89
C ARG A 125 10.48 31.72 -13.91
N ASN A 126 10.33 31.46 -12.62
CA ASN A 126 10.82 32.34 -11.55
C ASN A 126 12.18 31.91 -11.00
N ILE A 127 12.58 30.67 -11.25
CA ILE A 127 13.85 30.09 -10.82
C ILE A 127 14.85 30.22 -11.96
N GLN A 128 16.08 30.64 -11.63
CA GLN A 128 17.11 30.94 -12.60
C GLN A 128 18.37 30.13 -12.31
N TRP A 129 18.96 29.58 -13.37
CA TRP A 129 20.25 28.89 -13.30
C TRP A 129 21.40 29.90 -13.35
N THR A 130 22.39 29.71 -12.48
CA THR A 130 23.65 30.44 -12.47
C THR A 130 24.76 29.49 -12.88
N VAL A 131 25.45 29.82 -13.97
CA VAL A 131 26.57 29.03 -14.49
C VAL A 131 27.85 29.47 -13.81
N GLY A 132 28.48 28.55 -13.08
CA GLY A 132 29.82 28.69 -12.52
C GLY A 132 30.87 28.10 -13.44
N LYS A 133 32.12 28.04 -12.96
CA LYS A 133 33.25 27.48 -13.71
C LYS A 133 33.14 25.96 -13.84
N ASP A 134 32.85 25.29 -12.72
CA ASP A 134 32.90 23.83 -12.58
C ASP A 134 31.51 23.25 -12.21
N GLU A 135 30.46 24.07 -12.28
CA GLU A 135 29.11 23.75 -11.83
C GLU A 135 28.04 24.66 -12.45
N VAL A 136 26.77 24.24 -12.40
CA VAL A 136 25.61 25.10 -12.58
C VAL A 136 24.67 24.93 -11.38
N ARG A 137 24.11 26.03 -10.87
CA ARG A 137 23.29 26.01 -9.65
C ARG A 137 22.04 26.88 -9.74
N ALA A 138 21.02 26.53 -8.99
CA ALA A 138 19.81 27.33 -8.83
C ALA A 138 19.42 27.38 -7.34
N VAL A 139 19.05 28.56 -6.86
CA VAL A 139 18.61 28.80 -5.48
C VAL A 139 17.15 29.24 -5.51
N TYR A 140 16.31 28.57 -4.73
CA TYR A 140 14.86 28.79 -4.70
C TYR A 140 14.26 28.37 -3.35
N GLY A 141 12.94 28.28 -3.29
CA GLY A 141 12.18 28.12 -2.04
C GLY A 141 11.73 29.47 -1.50
N SER A 142 10.67 29.46 -0.68
CA SER A 142 10.08 30.68 -0.13
C SER A 142 11.06 31.49 0.73
N GLN A 143 12.06 30.82 1.31
CA GLN A 143 13.12 31.44 2.12
C GLN A 143 14.48 31.50 1.40
N LYS A 144 14.54 31.14 0.11
CA LYS A 144 15.79 30.93 -0.64
C LYS A 144 16.74 29.95 0.05
N ASP A 145 16.16 28.96 0.70
CA ASP A 145 16.84 27.96 1.51
C ASP A 145 17.15 26.68 0.73
N ILE A 146 16.51 26.44 -0.41
CA ILE A 146 16.77 25.28 -1.26
C ILE A 146 17.75 25.68 -2.35
N GLU A 147 18.77 24.86 -2.55
CA GLU A 147 19.75 25.03 -3.62
C GLU A 147 19.97 23.69 -4.33
N VAL A 148 20.04 23.72 -5.65
CA VAL A 148 20.38 22.55 -6.46
C VAL A 148 21.64 22.87 -7.24
N VAL A 149 22.65 22.01 -7.13
CA VAL A 149 23.96 22.17 -7.77
C VAL A 149 24.27 20.95 -8.62
N ILE A 150 24.63 21.18 -9.87
CA ILE A 150 25.13 20.17 -10.80
C ILE A 150 26.61 20.43 -11.01
N PHE A 151 27.45 19.58 -10.43
CA PHE A 151 28.91 19.61 -10.62
C PHE A 151 29.28 18.95 -11.95
N PHE A 152 30.28 19.48 -12.64
CA PHE A 152 30.64 19.04 -13.99
C PHE A 152 31.60 17.84 -14.02
N ASN A 153 32.58 17.77 -13.12
CA ASN A 153 33.62 16.72 -13.17
C ASN A 153 34.07 16.26 -11.77
N PRO A 154 33.60 15.09 -11.28
CA PRO A 154 32.62 14.22 -11.93
C PRO A 154 31.21 14.85 -11.96
N LEU A 155 30.36 14.35 -12.86
CA LEU A 155 28.92 14.66 -12.87
C LEU A 155 28.29 14.22 -11.55
N LYS A 156 27.81 15.19 -10.76
CA LYS A 156 27.11 14.97 -9.49
C LYS A 156 26.00 15.99 -9.34
N VAL A 157 24.81 15.56 -8.91
CA VAL A 157 23.66 16.46 -8.66
C VAL A 157 23.37 16.48 -7.16
N VAL A 158 23.31 17.66 -6.56
CA VAL A 158 23.11 17.80 -5.11
C VAL A 158 21.99 18.78 -4.84
N MET A 159 21.02 18.37 -4.01
CA MET A 159 20.04 19.26 -3.41
C MET A 159 20.46 19.58 -1.98
N TYR A 160 20.58 20.87 -1.69
CA TYR A 160 20.87 21.43 -0.37
C TYR A 160 19.62 22.08 0.22
N ARG A 161 19.55 22.10 1.55
CA ARG A 161 18.66 22.96 2.32
C ARG A 161 19.46 23.68 3.40
N GLY A 162 19.46 25.01 3.40
CA GLY A 162 20.23 25.82 4.36
C GLY A 162 21.73 25.49 4.37
N GLY A 163 22.30 25.14 3.21
CA GLY A 163 23.71 24.72 3.07
C GLY A 163 24.00 23.26 3.46
N THR A 164 22.99 22.48 3.86
CA THR A 164 23.13 21.07 4.24
C THR A 164 22.64 20.15 3.13
N GLU A 165 23.45 19.16 2.73
CA GLU A 165 23.09 18.18 1.69
C GLU A 165 21.86 17.36 2.11
N GLN A 166 20.85 17.28 1.25
CA GLN A 166 19.63 16.52 1.50
C GLN A 166 19.57 15.27 0.61
N VAL A 167 19.78 15.45 -0.69
CA VAL A 167 19.78 14.37 -1.69
C VAL A 167 20.97 14.57 -2.61
N VAL A 168 21.76 13.51 -2.81
CA VAL A 168 22.93 13.51 -3.69
C VAL A 168 22.77 12.38 -4.71
N LEU A 169 22.67 12.73 -5.99
CA LEU A 169 22.76 11.76 -7.08
C LEU A 169 24.22 11.62 -7.52
N ASN A 170 24.68 10.38 -7.67
CA ASN A 170 26.04 10.04 -8.06
C ASN A 170 27.12 10.51 -7.07
N GLY A 171 26.81 10.48 -5.76
CA GLY A 171 27.72 10.88 -4.69
C GLY A 171 28.86 9.88 -4.47
N LEU A 172 28.58 8.59 -4.59
CA LEU A 172 29.53 7.47 -4.54
C LEU A 172 30.14 7.18 -5.92
N GLY A 173 29.63 7.81 -6.97
CA GLY A 173 30.16 7.71 -8.32
C GLY A 173 29.75 6.43 -9.05
N LEU A 174 28.59 5.84 -8.72
CA LEU A 174 28.08 4.58 -9.27
C LEU A 174 27.20 4.77 -10.51
N LEU A 175 27.05 6.00 -11.02
CA LEU A 175 26.38 6.26 -12.29
C LEU A 175 27.05 5.47 -13.40
N HIS A 176 26.29 4.57 -14.01
CA HIS A 176 26.70 3.87 -15.20
C HIS A 176 25.49 3.55 -16.08
N MET A 177 25.54 4.00 -17.33
CA MET A 177 24.56 3.68 -18.36
C MET A 177 25.26 2.84 -19.44
N GLU A 178 24.88 1.57 -19.54
CA GLU A 178 25.46 0.64 -20.52
C GLU A 178 24.99 1.03 -21.93
N HIS A 179 25.86 1.65 -22.72
CA HIS A 179 25.50 2.07 -24.08
C HIS A 179 25.18 0.89 -25.01
N PHE A 180 24.33 1.12 -26.02
CA PHE A 180 24.02 0.09 -27.01
C PHE A 180 25.25 -0.29 -27.84
N ARG A 181 25.50 -1.61 -27.97
CA ARG A 181 26.66 -2.15 -28.68
C ARG A 181 26.26 -3.25 -29.65
N THR A 182 27.14 -3.61 -30.59
CA THR A 182 26.95 -4.74 -31.50
C THR A 182 27.64 -5.98 -30.98
N LYS A 183 27.02 -7.14 -31.15
CA LYS A 183 27.66 -8.43 -30.87
C LYS A 183 28.81 -8.64 -31.85
N GLU A 184 30.04 -8.65 -31.35
CA GLU A 184 31.20 -8.95 -32.19
C GLU A 184 31.12 -10.42 -32.63
N THR A 185 30.80 -10.66 -33.91
CA THR A 185 31.04 -11.97 -34.51
C THR A 185 32.54 -12.10 -34.72
N SER A 186 33.18 -13.02 -33.99
CA SER A 186 34.60 -13.37 -34.15
C SER A 186 35.00 -13.35 -35.64
N GLN A 187 35.93 -12.47 -36.02
CA GLN A 187 36.43 -12.43 -37.38
C GLN A 187 36.97 -13.81 -37.77
N PRO A 188 36.74 -14.29 -39.01
CA PRO A 188 37.48 -15.44 -39.52
C PRO A 188 38.97 -15.12 -39.44
N LEU A 189 39.76 -16.05 -38.90
CA LEU A 189 41.22 -15.96 -38.83
C LEU A 189 41.80 -15.45 -40.15
N ALA A 190 42.59 -14.38 -40.10
CA ALA A 190 43.43 -14.03 -41.23
C ALA A 190 44.53 -15.12 -41.34
N ASP A 191 44.59 -15.81 -42.47
CA ASP A 191 45.68 -16.74 -42.77
C ASP A 191 47.01 -15.96 -42.76
N ILE A 192 47.88 -16.27 -41.80
CA ILE A 192 49.25 -15.75 -41.77
C ILE A 192 50.04 -16.52 -42.85
N PRO A 193 50.77 -15.85 -43.77
CA PRO A 193 51.59 -16.55 -44.76
C PRO A 193 52.62 -17.44 -44.08
N GLU A 194 52.62 -18.74 -44.43
CA GLU A 194 53.60 -19.72 -43.99
C GLU A 194 55.00 -19.39 -44.55
N GLU A 195 55.79 -18.60 -43.83
CA GLU A 195 57.25 -18.68 -43.95
C GLU A 195 57.91 -18.60 -42.56
N GLY A 196 58.33 -19.76 -42.04
CA GLY A 196 59.47 -19.85 -41.13
C GLY A 196 59.24 -19.92 -39.62
N PHE A 197 58.22 -20.64 -39.11
CA PHE A 197 58.09 -20.93 -37.68
C PHE A 197 57.96 -22.43 -37.34
N ASP A 198 58.57 -22.81 -36.21
CA ASP A 198 58.65 -24.16 -35.63
C ASP A 198 57.26 -24.66 -35.16
N PRO A 199 56.83 -25.92 -35.45
CA PRO A 199 55.46 -26.39 -35.15
C PRO A 199 55.10 -26.49 -33.66
N GLU A 200 56.05 -26.36 -32.74
CA GLU A 200 55.79 -26.48 -31.29
C GLU A 200 55.66 -25.13 -30.56
N ASP A 201 55.86 -23.98 -31.23
CA ASP A 201 55.85 -22.65 -30.60
C ASP A 201 54.77 -21.68 -31.14
N VAL A 202 53.69 -22.19 -31.73
CA VAL A 202 52.52 -21.35 -32.06
C VAL A 202 51.65 -21.18 -30.81
N GLN A 203 52.08 -20.30 -29.91
CA GLN A 203 51.20 -19.78 -28.87
C GLN A 203 50.18 -18.86 -29.55
N ARG A 204 49.03 -19.43 -29.90
CA ARG A 204 47.87 -18.68 -30.42
C ARG A 204 47.37 -17.75 -29.31
N VAL A 205 47.81 -16.49 -29.33
CA VAL A 205 47.19 -15.45 -28.51
C VAL A 205 45.88 -15.08 -29.21
N MET A 206 44.76 -15.57 -28.66
CA MET A 206 43.49 -14.89 -28.88
C MET A 206 43.65 -13.48 -28.31
N GLN A 207 43.59 -12.44 -29.15
CA GLN A 207 43.25 -11.12 -28.64
C GLN A 207 41.77 -11.19 -28.25
N THR A 208 41.49 -11.50 -27.00
CA THR A 208 40.21 -11.12 -26.41
C THR A 208 40.14 -9.59 -26.45
N PRO A 209 39.11 -8.97 -27.05
CA PRO A 209 38.89 -7.55 -26.89
C PRO A 209 38.74 -7.27 -25.40
N ASN A 210 39.73 -6.58 -24.83
CA ASN A 210 39.70 -6.06 -23.47
C ASN A 210 38.45 -5.17 -23.30
N PRO A 211 37.60 -5.37 -22.29
CA PRO A 211 36.53 -4.42 -22.03
C PRO A 211 37.12 -3.03 -21.81
N ARG A 212 36.60 -2.01 -22.51
CA ARG A 212 37.08 -0.62 -22.36
C ARG A 212 36.83 -0.08 -20.96
N ALA A 213 35.83 -0.61 -20.25
CA ALA A 213 35.57 -0.25 -18.88
C ALA A 213 36.23 -1.23 -17.92
N TRP A 214 37.05 -0.70 -17.02
CA TRP A 214 37.82 -1.44 -16.02
C TRP A 214 36.99 -2.21 -14.98
N PHE A 215 35.67 -1.99 -14.93
CA PHE A 215 34.72 -2.76 -14.12
C PHE A 215 33.96 -3.82 -14.93
N GLU A 216 34.12 -3.86 -16.25
CA GLU A 216 33.70 -5.02 -17.02
C GLU A 216 34.82 -6.06 -16.77
N GLY A 217 34.47 -7.24 -16.23
CA GLY A 217 35.46 -8.28 -15.94
C GLY A 217 36.13 -8.81 -17.22
N ASP A 218 37.09 -9.72 -17.11
CA ASP A 218 37.83 -10.25 -18.28
C ASP A 218 36.95 -10.98 -19.33
N GLU A 219 35.68 -11.27 -19.00
CA GLU A 219 34.69 -11.94 -19.85
C GLU A 219 33.39 -11.11 -19.98
N GLU A 220 32.68 -11.26 -21.11
CA GLU A 220 31.34 -10.67 -21.31
C GLU A 220 30.30 -11.33 -20.38
N ASP A 221 30.09 -10.79 -19.17
CA ASP A 221 29.13 -11.32 -18.19
C ASP A 221 27.66 -11.08 -18.63
N GLY A 222 27.10 -12.07 -19.35
CA GLY A 222 25.69 -12.11 -19.71
C GLY A 222 25.28 -10.91 -20.59
N TYR A 223 26.12 -10.54 -21.56
CA TYR A 223 25.86 -9.38 -22.44
C TYR A 223 24.76 -9.64 -23.46
N TRP A 224 24.64 -10.87 -23.92
CA TRP A 224 23.72 -11.28 -24.97
C TRP A 224 22.67 -12.24 -24.41
N GLU A 225 22.38 -13.33 -25.10
CA GLU A 225 21.36 -14.29 -24.70
C GLU A 225 21.58 -14.76 -23.26
N GLU A 226 20.55 -14.64 -22.42
CA GLU A 226 20.59 -15.09 -21.02
C GLU A 226 19.59 -16.22 -20.84
N THR A 227 20.03 -17.34 -20.28
CA THR A 227 19.13 -18.46 -19.99
C THR A 227 18.86 -18.54 -18.51
N PHE A 228 17.59 -18.37 -18.14
CA PHE A 228 17.09 -18.66 -16.80
C PHE A 228 16.20 -19.89 -16.87
N ARG A 229 16.65 -20.98 -16.23
CA ARG A 229 16.01 -22.30 -16.30
C ARG A 229 15.89 -22.78 -17.75
N SER A 230 14.67 -22.96 -18.25
CA SER A 230 14.40 -23.38 -19.63
C SER A 230 14.14 -22.21 -20.59
N TRP A 231 14.13 -20.97 -20.10
CA TRP A 231 13.81 -19.78 -20.87
C TRP A 231 15.09 -19.06 -21.27
N THR A 232 15.29 -18.91 -22.58
CA THR A 232 16.38 -18.11 -23.13
C THR A 232 15.81 -16.80 -23.63
N ASP A 233 16.16 -15.72 -22.93
CA ASP A 233 15.98 -14.35 -23.41
C ASP A 233 16.95 -14.11 -24.56
N SER A 234 16.45 -13.69 -25.74
CA SER A 234 17.31 -13.40 -26.89
C SER A 234 18.11 -12.10 -26.77
N LYS A 235 17.68 -11.19 -25.89
CA LYS A 235 18.34 -9.92 -25.57
C LYS A 235 18.89 -9.18 -26.80
N PRO A 236 18.03 -8.82 -27.77
CA PRO A 236 18.45 -8.34 -29.10
C PRO A 236 19.26 -7.03 -29.05
N LYS A 237 19.06 -6.20 -28.02
CA LYS A 237 19.77 -4.92 -27.83
C LYS A 237 21.07 -5.04 -27.00
N GLY A 238 21.39 -6.23 -26.48
CA GLY A 238 22.55 -6.44 -25.60
C GLY A 238 22.39 -5.80 -24.21
N PRO A 239 23.50 -5.45 -23.54
CA PRO A 239 23.48 -4.70 -22.28
C PRO A 239 22.93 -3.29 -22.49
N GLN A 240 22.02 -2.88 -21.61
CA GLN A 240 21.39 -1.55 -21.66
C GLN A 240 21.03 -1.01 -20.28
N SER A 241 21.58 -1.57 -19.21
CA SER A 241 21.20 -1.21 -17.85
C SER A 241 21.63 0.20 -17.46
N LEU A 242 20.95 0.73 -16.44
CA LEU A 242 21.24 1.99 -15.77
C LEU A 242 21.46 1.72 -14.28
N SER A 243 22.64 2.11 -13.80
CA SER A 243 23.03 2.11 -12.39
C SER A 243 23.19 3.55 -11.91
N ILE A 244 22.68 3.90 -10.72
CA ILE A 244 22.94 5.18 -10.07
C ILE A 244 22.83 5.06 -8.54
N ASP A 245 23.74 5.70 -7.81
CA ASP A 245 23.60 5.88 -6.37
C ASP A 245 22.84 7.17 -6.01
N ILE A 246 22.01 7.08 -4.97
CA ILE A 246 21.25 8.17 -4.39
C ILE A 246 21.49 8.15 -2.88
N SER A 247 22.14 9.21 -2.38
CA SER A 247 22.49 9.37 -0.96
C SER A 247 21.58 10.37 -0.27
N PHE A 248 21.29 10.09 0.99
CA PHE A 248 20.57 10.96 1.94
C PHE A 248 21.47 11.19 3.17
N PRO A 249 22.39 12.17 3.10
CA PRO A 249 23.46 12.31 4.11
C PRO A 249 22.98 12.69 5.52
N ASN A 250 21.73 13.14 5.65
CA ASN A 250 21.16 13.63 6.91
C ASN A 250 19.79 12.98 7.22
N HIS A 251 19.54 11.80 6.66
CA HIS A 251 18.34 11.00 6.91
C HIS A 251 18.73 9.55 7.17
N GLY A 252 18.55 9.08 8.42
CA GLY A 252 18.88 7.71 8.83
C GLY A 252 17.78 6.68 8.57
N HIS A 253 16.62 7.13 8.08
CA HIS A 253 15.50 6.25 7.77
C HIS A 253 15.03 6.48 6.34
N VAL A 254 14.94 5.39 5.58
CA VAL A 254 14.26 5.36 4.28
C VAL A 254 13.04 4.45 4.29
N TYR A 255 12.05 4.81 3.48
CA TYR A 255 10.74 4.15 3.38
C TYR A 255 10.26 4.13 1.93
N GLY A 256 9.24 3.33 1.63
CA GLY A 256 8.58 3.30 0.32
C GLY A 256 8.97 2.07 -0.47
N ILE A 257 9.16 2.25 -1.77
CA ILE A 257 9.44 1.21 -2.77
C ILE A 257 8.57 -0.06 -2.64
N PRO A 258 7.25 0.03 -2.37
CA PRO A 258 6.43 -1.16 -2.30
C PRO A 258 6.40 -1.86 -3.68
N GLN A 259 6.22 -3.18 -3.76
CA GLN A 259 5.68 -4.04 -2.70
C GLN A 259 6.66 -5.12 -2.22
N HIS A 260 6.93 -5.10 -0.91
CA HIS A 260 7.74 -6.13 -0.22
C HIS A 260 7.11 -6.49 1.12
N ALA A 261 7.25 -7.76 1.51
CA ALA A 261 6.90 -8.22 2.85
C ALA A 261 8.09 -7.98 3.78
N THR A 262 8.15 -6.78 4.38
CA THR A 262 9.27 -6.33 5.22
C THR A 262 8.80 -5.22 6.18
N ARG A 263 9.74 -4.65 6.93
CA ARG A 263 9.52 -3.52 7.83
C ARG A 263 9.27 -2.22 7.07
N LEU A 264 8.50 -1.31 7.69
CA LEU A 264 8.19 -0.01 7.07
C LEU A 264 9.45 0.85 6.84
N SER A 265 10.28 1.01 7.88
CA SER A 265 11.62 1.58 7.74
C SER A 265 12.53 0.48 7.19
N LEU A 266 13.03 0.68 5.97
CA LEU A 266 13.62 -0.37 5.16
C LEU A 266 14.97 -0.83 5.75
N PRO A 267 15.12 -2.13 6.06
CA PRO A 267 16.41 -2.70 6.46
C PRO A 267 17.49 -2.62 5.38
N THR A 268 18.75 -2.70 5.82
CA THR A 268 19.93 -2.70 4.95
C THR A 268 20.05 -3.98 4.12
N THR A 269 20.58 -3.84 2.91
CA THR A 269 20.91 -4.95 1.98
C THR A 269 22.38 -4.96 1.56
N ALA A 270 23.14 -3.95 1.99
CA ALA A 270 24.57 -3.79 1.73
C ALA A 270 25.33 -3.36 3.00
N GLY A 271 26.61 -3.74 3.10
CA GLY A 271 27.47 -3.52 4.27
C GLY A 271 27.80 -4.81 5.05
N GLU A 272 28.78 -4.72 5.96
CA GLU A 272 29.35 -5.86 6.70
C GLU A 272 28.33 -6.60 7.60
N ASP A 273 27.27 -5.90 8.02
CA ASP A 273 26.17 -6.42 8.86
C ASP A 273 24.79 -6.14 8.24
N SER A 274 24.67 -6.30 6.92
CA SER A 274 23.38 -6.11 6.22
C SER A 274 22.29 -7.07 6.72
N TYR A 275 21.07 -6.56 6.89
CA TYR A 275 19.93 -7.37 7.35
C TYR A 275 19.51 -8.40 6.30
N TYR A 276 19.52 -8.00 5.03
CA TYR A 276 19.31 -8.88 3.88
C TYR A 276 20.56 -8.97 3.02
N THR A 277 20.75 -10.09 2.34
CA THR A 277 21.86 -10.27 1.39
C THR A 277 21.49 -9.88 -0.05
N GLU A 278 20.20 -9.94 -0.38
CA GLU A 278 19.66 -9.59 -1.69
C GLU A 278 19.11 -8.15 -1.68
N PRO A 279 19.28 -7.38 -2.78
CA PRO A 279 18.68 -6.06 -2.88
C PRO A 279 17.16 -6.15 -2.92
N TYR A 280 16.47 -5.06 -2.59
CA TYR A 280 15.04 -4.94 -2.92
C TYR A 280 14.85 -5.02 -4.42
N ARG A 281 13.82 -5.74 -4.86
CA ARG A 281 13.52 -5.87 -6.29
C ARG A 281 12.14 -5.33 -6.64
N LEU A 282 12.07 -4.56 -7.72
CA LEU A 282 10.84 -4.05 -8.33
C LEU A 282 10.64 -4.71 -9.70
N TRP A 283 9.89 -5.81 -9.70
CA TRP A 283 9.53 -6.60 -10.87
C TRP A 283 8.24 -7.36 -10.56
N ASN A 284 7.12 -6.79 -11.00
CA ASN A 284 5.78 -7.29 -10.70
C ASN A 284 5.66 -8.80 -11.04
N SER A 285 5.51 -9.63 -10.01
CA SER A 285 5.58 -11.08 -10.13
C SER A 285 4.48 -11.77 -9.33
N ASP A 286 3.97 -12.87 -9.88
CA ASP A 286 3.04 -13.76 -9.19
C ASP A 286 3.81 -14.70 -8.26
N VAL A 287 4.04 -14.26 -7.03
CA VAL A 287 4.83 -15.00 -6.04
C VAL A 287 3.94 -15.85 -5.14
N PHE A 288 3.70 -17.08 -5.57
CA PHE A 288 2.93 -18.08 -4.82
C PHE A 288 3.56 -18.34 -3.43
N GLU A 289 2.73 -18.26 -2.38
CA GLU A 289 3.13 -18.46 -0.97
C GLU A 289 4.35 -17.62 -0.52
N TYR A 290 4.37 -16.33 -0.89
CA TYR A 290 5.48 -15.42 -0.61
C TYR A 290 5.92 -15.38 0.87
N GLN A 291 7.20 -15.09 1.13
CA GLN A 291 7.78 -15.03 2.49
C GLN A 291 7.34 -13.79 3.28
N ALA A 292 7.21 -13.89 4.60
CA ALA A 292 6.79 -12.77 5.46
C ALA A 292 7.89 -11.73 5.79
N ASP A 293 9.16 -12.00 5.43
CA ASP A 293 10.31 -11.12 5.68
C ASP A 293 11.33 -11.31 4.54
N SER A 294 11.22 -10.53 3.47
CA SER A 294 11.99 -10.71 2.24
C SER A 294 12.08 -9.45 1.37
N THR A 295 13.17 -9.32 0.62
CA THR A 295 13.41 -8.30 -0.40
C THR A 295 12.91 -8.71 -1.79
N MET A 296 12.41 -9.95 -1.94
CA MET A 296 11.81 -10.43 -3.18
C MET A 296 10.66 -9.53 -3.62
N SER A 297 10.61 -9.21 -4.91
CA SER A 297 9.48 -8.48 -5.47
C SER A 297 8.18 -9.26 -5.29
N LEU A 298 7.08 -8.54 -5.17
CA LEU A 298 5.73 -9.10 -5.17
C LEU A 298 4.99 -8.58 -6.41
N TYR A 299 3.70 -8.24 -6.27
CA TYR A 299 2.80 -8.07 -7.41
C TYR A 299 2.85 -6.69 -8.05
N GLY A 300 3.28 -5.66 -7.32
CA GLY A 300 3.32 -4.27 -7.78
C GLY A 300 4.56 -3.51 -7.35
N SER A 301 4.86 -2.42 -8.06
CA SER A 301 6.09 -1.64 -7.92
C SER A 301 5.81 -0.14 -7.97
N ILE A 302 6.06 0.60 -6.89
CA ILE A 302 6.03 2.07 -6.89
C ILE A 302 7.44 2.58 -6.55
N PRO A 303 8.24 3.05 -7.52
CA PRO A 303 9.63 3.43 -7.30
C PRO A 303 9.77 4.84 -6.67
N VAL A 304 9.07 5.06 -5.55
CA VAL A 304 9.17 6.26 -4.71
C VAL A 304 9.83 5.88 -3.38
N MET A 305 10.84 6.64 -2.97
CA MET A 305 11.53 6.44 -1.71
C MET A 305 11.55 7.75 -0.91
N HIS A 306 11.12 7.67 0.33
CA HIS A 306 11.14 8.78 1.28
C HIS A 306 12.37 8.61 2.17
N ALA A 307 13.05 9.71 2.48
CA ALA A 307 14.10 9.75 3.48
C ALA A 307 13.71 10.76 4.58
N HIS A 308 13.79 10.34 5.84
CA HIS A 308 13.27 11.09 6.97
C HIS A 308 14.31 11.30 8.08
N SER A 309 14.23 12.48 8.69
CA SER A 309 14.93 12.87 9.91
C SER A 309 14.07 13.87 10.69
N PRO A 310 14.44 14.22 11.93
CA PRO A 310 13.69 15.20 12.73
C PRO A 310 13.65 16.58 12.10
N ASN A 311 14.60 16.89 11.21
CA ASN A 311 14.76 18.22 10.63
C ASN A 311 14.05 18.35 9.28
N SER A 312 13.95 17.26 8.50
CA SER A 312 13.34 17.29 7.19
C SER A 312 12.96 15.90 6.68
N THR A 313 12.04 15.89 5.73
CA THR A 313 11.71 14.76 4.87
C THR A 313 11.97 15.17 3.43
N VAL A 314 12.66 14.33 2.69
CA VAL A 314 12.84 14.43 1.23
C VAL A 314 12.38 13.13 0.59
N ALA A 315 12.17 13.14 -0.72
CA ALA A 315 11.90 11.92 -1.45
C ALA A 315 12.49 11.95 -2.86
N ILE A 316 12.61 10.77 -3.45
CA ILE A 316 12.85 10.60 -4.87
C ILE A 316 11.75 9.76 -5.47
N PHE A 317 11.34 10.08 -6.69
CA PHE A 317 10.56 9.21 -7.56
C PHE A 317 11.40 8.89 -8.79
N ASN A 318 11.80 7.62 -8.92
CA ASN A 318 12.62 7.13 -10.02
C ASN A 318 11.71 6.51 -11.09
N ALA A 319 11.40 7.26 -12.15
CA ALA A 319 10.40 6.88 -13.14
C ALA A 319 10.93 5.86 -14.16
N ILE A 320 11.19 4.63 -13.70
CA ILE A 320 11.68 3.50 -14.51
C ILE A 320 10.74 2.29 -14.34
N ALA A 321 10.36 1.69 -15.46
CA ALA A 321 9.38 0.60 -15.51
C ALA A 321 9.98 -0.80 -15.73
N SER A 322 11.30 -0.88 -15.95
CA SER A 322 12.01 -2.15 -16.08
C SER A 322 12.27 -2.81 -14.72
N ASP A 323 12.85 -4.01 -14.74
CA ASP A 323 13.35 -4.68 -13.53
C ASP A 323 14.39 -3.82 -12.83
N THR A 324 14.16 -3.51 -11.56
CA THR A 324 15.03 -2.64 -10.77
C THR A 324 15.41 -3.30 -9.45
N PHE A 325 16.71 -3.41 -9.20
CA PHE A 325 17.26 -3.80 -7.91
C PHE A 325 17.77 -2.57 -7.15
N ILE A 326 17.58 -2.56 -5.82
CA ILE A 326 17.89 -1.42 -4.97
C ILE A 326 18.64 -1.92 -3.73
N ASP A 327 19.91 -1.56 -3.64
CA ASP A 327 20.68 -1.74 -2.42
C ASP A 327 20.46 -0.57 -1.46
N ILE A 328 20.44 -0.87 -0.15
CA ILE A 328 20.30 0.11 0.93
C ILE A 328 21.39 -0.12 1.99
N ALA A 329 22.08 0.93 2.38
CA ALA A 329 23.03 0.94 3.49
C ALA A 329 22.76 2.13 4.41
N HIS A 330 22.94 1.91 5.71
CA HIS A 330 22.86 2.94 6.76
C HIS A 330 24.24 3.04 7.42
N PRO A 331 25.13 3.95 6.95
CA PRO A 331 26.47 4.08 7.51
C PRO A 331 26.47 4.44 8.99
N ASP A 332 25.47 5.20 9.41
CA ASP A 332 25.18 5.58 10.79
C ASP A 332 23.68 5.79 10.97
N THR A 333 23.25 6.18 12.17
CA THR A 333 21.83 6.41 12.50
C THR A 333 21.24 7.66 11.86
N THR A 334 22.03 8.45 11.13
CA THR A 334 21.65 9.75 10.58
C THR A 334 21.78 9.84 9.07
N SER A 335 22.27 8.81 8.39
CA SER A 335 22.51 8.82 6.95
C SER A 335 22.11 7.51 6.29
N SER A 336 21.68 7.60 5.03
CA SER A 336 21.32 6.45 4.21
C SER A 336 21.95 6.58 2.82
N TYR A 337 22.40 5.47 2.24
CA TYR A 337 22.84 5.37 0.85
C TYR A 337 22.04 4.30 0.13
N THR A 338 21.66 4.59 -1.11
CA THR A 338 20.96 3.63 -1.95
C THR A 338 21.61 3.50 -3.32
N HIS A 339 21.52 2.31 -3.91
CA HIS A 339 22.09 2.03 -5.22
C HIS A 339 21.04 1.35 -6.10
N TRP A 340 20.57 2.06 -7.11
CA TRP A 340 19.49 1.67 -8.01
C TRP A 340 20.06 1.12 -9.30
N ILE A 341 19.72 -0.11 -9.64
CA ILE A 341 20.21 -0.84 -10.81
C ILE A 341 19.00 -1.31 -11.61
N SER A 342 18.76 -0.69 -12.76
CA SER A 342 17.59 -0.97 -13.62
C SER A 342 18.01 -1.58 -14.95
N GLU A 343 17.25 -2.56 -15.45
CA GLU A 343 17.61 -3.31 -16.66
C GLU A 343 17.61 -2.46 -17.94
N SER A 344 16.66 -1.52 -18.07
CA SER A 344 16.55 -0.65 -19.25
C SER A 344 15.96 0.73 -18.89
N GLY A 345 15.65 1.53 -19.92
CA GLY A 345 15.12 2.88 -19.78
C GLY A 345 16.20 3.96 -19.67
N ILE A 346 15.75 5.18 -19.41
CA ILE A 346 16.60 6.36 -19.20
C ILE A 346 16.74 6.66 -17.70
N LEU A 347 17.69 7.52 -17.35
CA LEU A 347 17.65 8.16 -16.02
C LEU A 347 16.51 9.17 -16.06
N ASP A 348 15.52 9.03 -15.17
CA ASP A 348 14.44 10.01 -14.99
C ASP A 348 14.04 10.05 -13.52
N VAL A 349 14.70 10.93 -12.76
CA VAL A 349 14.53 11.03 -11.30
C VAL A 349 13.90 12.38 -10.95
N PHE A 350 12.82 12.34 -10.19
CA PHE A 350 12.21 13.50 -9.56
C PHE A 350 12.69 13.59 -8.12
N MET A 351 13.36 14.67 -7.73
CA MET A 351 13.77 14.97 -6.37
C MET A 351 12.75 15.90 -5.72
N LEU A 352 12.10 15.43 -4.66
CA LEU A 352 11.03 16.12 -3.95
C LEU A 352 11.62 16.79 -2.70
N PRO A 353 11.63 18.13 -2.61
CA PRO A 353 12.38 18.84 -1.59
C PRO A 353 11.73 18.87 -0.20
N GLY A 354 10.45 18.54 -0.04
CA GLY A 354 9.74 18.63 1.24
C GLY A 354 9.61 20.07 1.76
N PRO A 355 9.76 20.36 3.09
CA PRO A 355 10.49 19.55 4.08
C PRO A 355 9.64 18.65 4.98
N THR A 356 8.31 18.71 4.95
CA THR A 356 7.48 17.86 5.81
C THR A 356 6.99 16.62 5.06
N PRO A 357 6.61 15.53 5.75
CA PRO A 357 5.96 14.39 5.09
C PRO A 357 4.74 14.81 4.26
N GLY A 358 3.94 15.75 4.77
CA GLY A 358 2.78 16.31 4.05
C GLY A 358 3.16 17.00 2.73
N ASP A 359 4.26 17.77 2.72
CA ASP A 359 4.76 18.40 1.49
C ASP A 359 5.21 17.37 0.46
N ILE A 360 5.85 16.28 0.90
CA ILE A 360 6.26 15.18 0.03
C ILE A 360 5.05 14.50 -0.60
N PHE A 361 4.01 14.17 0.18
CA PHE A 361 2.80 13.58 -0.37
C PHE A 361 2.12 14.50 -1.37
N ALA A 362 2.03 15.80 -1.08
CA ALA A 362 1.46 16.79 -1.98
C ALA A 362 2.30 16.95 -3.27
N GLN A 363 3.63 16.96 -3.18
CA GLN A 363 4.53 16.98 -4.34
C GLN A 363 4.37 15.73 -5.21
N TYR A 364 4.39 14.54 -4.59
CA TYR A 364 4.25 13.28 -5.30
C TYR A 364 2.88 13.12 -5.98
N THR A 365 1.80 13.51 -5.31
CA THR A 365 0.44 13.41 -5.87
C THR A 365 0.11 14.52 -6.85
N ARG A 366 0.82 15.66 -6.85
CA ARG A 366 0.76 16.60 -7.99
C ARG A 366 1.36 16.02 -9.26
N LEU A 367 2.39 15.19 -9.14
CA LEU A 367 2.98 14.47 -10.27
C LEU A 367 2.06 13.33 -10.72
N THR A 368 1.69 12.45 -9.79
CA THR A 368 1.07 11.14 -10.10
C THR A 368 -0.43 11.08 -9.84
N GLY A 369 -1.06 12.18 -9.46
CA GLY A 369 -2.46 12.22 -9.06
C GLY A 369 -2.70 11.74 -7.63
N THR A 370 -3.86 12.10 -7.09
CA THR A 370 -4.30 11.71 -5.75
C THR A 370 -5.08 10.39 -5.77
N PRO A 371 -5.22 9.71 -4.62
CA PRO A 371 -6.15 8.60 -4.48
C PRO A 371 -7.58 8.98 -4.91
N ALA A 372 -8.22 8.16 -5.74
CA ALA A 372 -9.62 8.38 -6.08
C ALA A 372 -10.49 8.29 -4.81
N LEU A 373 -11.43 9.23 -4.63
CA LEU A 373 -12.45 9.12 -3.59
C LEU A 373 -13.34 7.90 -3.91
N PRO A 374 -13.31 6.82 -3.11
CA PRO A 374 -14.02 5.59 -3.44
C PRO A 374 -15.54 5.77 -3.33
N ALA A 375 -16.29 4.87 -3.95
CA ALA A 375 -17.70 4.73 -3.60
C ALA A 375 -17.82 4.32 -2.12
N HIS A 376 -18.77 4.90 -1.39
CA HIS A 376 -18.87 4.72 0.07
C HIS A 376 -19.02 3.25 0.48
N TRP A 377 -19.74 2.45 -0.31
CA TRP A 377 -19.93 1.02 -0.07
C TRP A 377 -18.65 0.19 -0.19
N ALA A 378 -17.67 0.65 -0.96
CA ALA A 378 -16.38 -0.02 -1.12
C ALA A 378 -15.49 0.07 0.13
N LEU A 379 -15.89 0.88 1.12
CA LEU A 379 -15.23 0.95 2.43
C LEU A 379 -15.84 -0.03 3.45
N GLY A 380 -16.95 -0.69 3.10
CA GLY A 380 -17.60 -1.70 3.92
C GLY A 380 -16.79 -3.00 4.01
N TYR A 381 -17.43 -4.06 4.50
CA TYR A 381 -16.84 -5.40 4.49
C TYR A 381 -17.13 -6.14 3.19
N HIS A 382 -16.10 -6.77 2.64
CA HIS A 382 -16.13 -7.56 1.42
C HIS A 382 -15.96 -9.06 1.74
N GLN A 383 -16.92 -9.89 1.34
CA GLN A 383 -16.88 -11.34 1.52
C GLN A 383 -16.52 -12.04 0.20
N CYS A 384 -15.41 -12.78 0.20
CA CYS A 384 -14.88 -13.50 -0.94
C CYS A 384 -14.39 -14.90 -0.55
N ARG A 385 -14.25 -15.78 -1.54
CA ARG A 385 -13.44 -17.00 -1.54
C ARG A 385 -13.27 -17.51 -2.97
N TRP A 386 -12.26 -18.33 -3.20
CA TRP A 386 -12.18 -19.25 -4.34
C TRP A 386 -12.89 -20.56 -3.95
N ASN A 387 -14.07 -20.91 -4.43
CA ASN A 387 -15.07 -20.08 -5.09
C ASN A 387 -16.38 -20.14 -4.31
N TYR A 388 -17.27 -19.16 -4.51
CA TYR A 388 -18.70 -19.43 -4.42
C TYR A 388 -19.12 -20.15 -5.69
N VAL A 389 -19.83 -21.27 -5.55
CA VAL A 389 -19.88 -22.29 -6.62
C VAL A 389 -21.11 -22.22 -7.50
N SER A 390 -22.08 -21.35 -7.19
CA SER A 390 -23.31 -21.17 -7.98
C SER A 390 -24.07 -19.91 -7.56
N SER A 391 -25.07 -19.51 -8.36
CA SER A 391 -25.99 -18.43 -7.98
C SER A 391 -26.70 -18.69 -6.64
N GLU A 392 -27.05 -19.95 -6.36
CA GLU A 392 -27.74 -20.32 -5.11
C GLU A 392 -26.81 -20.26 -3.89
N ASP A 393 -25.52 -20.58 -4.07
CA ASP A 393 -24.53 -20.44 -2.99
C ASP A 393 -24.37 -18.97 -2.59
N VAL A 394 -24.29 -18.05 -3.57
CA VAL A 394 -24.25 -16.60 -3.31
C VAL A 394 -25.50 -16.14 -2.53
N ARG A 395 -26.70 -16.55 -2.96
CA ARG A 395 -27.96 -16.23 -2.27
C ARG A 395 -28.00 -16.79 -0.86
N THR A 396 -27.53 -18.01 -0.66
CA THR A 396 -27.47 -18.66 0.65
C THR A 396 -26.50 -17.94 1.59
N VAL A 397 -25.29 -17.63 1.12
CA VAL A 397 -24.30 -16.88 1.90
C VAL A 397 -24.86 -15.52 2.28
N GLN A 398 -25.43 -14.79 1.32
CA GLN A 398 -26.09 -13.52 1.58
C GLN A 398 -27.16 -13.62 2.68
N LYS A 399 -28.06 -14.60 2.56
CA LYS A 399 -29.13 -14.83 3.54
C LYS A 399 -28.56 -15.13 4.93
N ARG A 400 -27.49 -15.92 5.03
CA ARG A 400 -26.84 -16.25 6.31
C ARG A 400 -26.23 -15.03 7.00
N PHE A 401 -25.68 -14.06 6.26
CA PHE A 401 -25.23 -12.80 6.86
C PHE A 401 -26.37 -12.03 7.54
N ASP A 402 -27.55 -11.99 6.89
CA ASP A 402 -28.74 -11.34 7.46
C ASP A 402 -29.31 -12.11 8.66
N GLU A 403 -29.38 -13.44 8.60
CA GLU A 403 -29.87 -14.28 9.71
C GLU A 403 -28.99 -14.20 10.97
N GLU A 404 -27.71 -13.87 10.80
CA GLU A 404 -26.73 -13.83 11.87
C GLU A 404 -26.39 -12.40 12.30
N ASP A 405 -27.11 -11.40 11.78
CA ASP A 405 -26.92 -9.95 12.02
C ASP A 405 -25.48 -9.45 11.79
N ILE A 406 -24.83 -9.97 10.74
CA ILE A 406 -23.47 -9.60 10.33
C ILE A 406 -23.55 -8.65 9.12
N PRO A 407 -23.01 -7.42 9.20
CA PRO A 407 -23.06 -6.49 8.08
C PRO A 407 -22.05 -6.87 6.98
N VAL A 408 -22.44 -6.70 5.72
CA VAL A 408 -21.62 -6.96 4.51
C VAL A 408 -22.13 -6.11 3.35
N ASP A 409 -21.21 -5.49 2.61
CA ASP A 409 -21.55 -4.65 1.45
C ASP A 409 -21.38 -5.40 0.12
N VAL A 410 -20.44 -6.35 0.04
CA VAL A 410 -20.01 -6.92 -1.24
C VAL A 410 -19.80 -8.43 -1.17
N PHE A 411 -20.31 -9.14 -2.17
CA PHE A 411 -19.98 -10.54 -2.45
C PHE A 411 -19.15 -10.65 -3.74
N TRP A 412 -18.22 -11.60 -3.76
CA TRP A 412 -17.23 -11.71 -4.82
C TRP A 412 -17.34 -13.06 -5.53
N LEU A 413 -17.14 -13.05 -6.84
CA LEU A 413 -16.99 -14.24 -7.67
C LEU A 413 -15.60 -14.28 -8.27
N ASP A 414 -14.86 -15.29 -7.85
CA ASP A 414 -13.53 -15.65 -8.36
C ASP A 414 -13.68 -16.57 -9.59
N ILE A 415 -12.58 -17.04 -10.19
CA ILE A 415 -12.48 -17.50 -11.59
C ILE A 415 -13.48 -18.60 -12.01
N GLU A 416 -13.96 -19.44 -11.09
CA GLU A 416 -14.88 -20.56 -11.41
C GLU A 416 -16.29 -20.11 -11.84
N TYR A 417 -16.61 -18.80 -11.79
CA TYR A 417 -17.86 -18.30 -12.38
C TYR A 417 -17.86 -18.40 -13.92
N ALA A 418 -16.66 -18.38 -14.51
CA ALA A 418 -16.48 -18.25 -15.95
C ALA A 418 -16.38 -19.63 -16.60
N GLU A 419 -17.09 -19.82 -17.72
CA GLU A 419 -17.07 -21.07 -18.47
C GLU A 419 -15.64 -21.36 -19.00
N GLU A 420 -14.99 -22.40 -18.50
CA GLU A 420 -13.61 -22.75 -18.84
C GLU A 420 -12.61 -21.58 -18.71
N HIS A 421 -12.85 -20.67 -17.76
CA HIS A 421 -12.09 -19.44 -17.54
C HIS A 421 -12.09 -18.48 -18.76
N LYS A 422 -13.16 -18.50 -19.57
CA LYS A 422 -13.41 -17.46 -20.57
C LYS A 422 -14.09 -16.26 -19.90
N TYR A 423 -13.33 -15.23 -19.54
CA TYR A 423 -13.88 -14.02 -18.92
C TYR A 423 -15.01 -13.42 -19.77
N PHE A 424 -15.94 -12.73 -19.12
CA PHE A 424 -17.19 -12.25 -19.75
C PHE A 424 -18.16 -13.37 -20.22
N ILE A 425 -17.85 -14.66 -20.01
CA ILE A 425 -18.72 -15.79 -20.34
C ILE A 425 -19.02 -16.59 -19.06
N TRP A 426 -20.29 -16.62 -18.66
CA TRP A 426 -20.72 -17.34 -17.46
C TRP A 426 -20.80 -18.86 -17.69
N ASP A 427 -20.39 -19.65 -16.70
CA ASP A 427 -20.77 -21.07 -16.63
C ASP A 427 -22.27 -21.18 -16.32
N LYS A 428 -23.07 -21.31 -17.38
CA LYS A 428 -24.54 -21.38 -17.31
C LYS A 428 -25.06 -22.62 -16.57
N LYS A 429 -24.23 -23.62 -16.27
CA LYS A 429 -24.64 -24.76 -15.44
C LYS A 429 -24.78 -24.34 -13.98
N ASN A 430 -23.80 -23.59 -13.48
CA ASN A 430 -23.72 -23.19 -12.07
C ASN A 430 -24.29 -21.78 -11.83
N PHE A 431 -24.22 -20.92 -12.85
CA PHE A 431 -24.73 -19.55 -12.85
C PHE A 431 -25.71 -19.34 -14.02
N PRO A 432 -26.90 -19.99 -13.98
CA PRO A 432 -27.88 -19.89 -15.07
C PRO A 432 -28.51 -18.50 -15.20
N ASP A 433 -28.48 -17.71 -14.12
CA ASP A 433 -29.26 -16.48 -13.91
C ASP A 433 -28.41 -15.33 -13.31
N PRO A 434 -27.26 -14.96 -13.92
CA PRO A 434 -26.30 -14.02 -13.31
C PRO A 434 -26.87 -12.61 -13.08
N ASN A 435 -27.79 -12.16 -13.94
CA ASN A 435 -28.47 -10.88 -13.80
C ASN A 435 -29.44 -10.91 -12.62
N GLU A 436 -30.25 -11.96 -12.48
CA GLU A 436 -31.17 -12.16 -11.36
C GLU A 436 -30.41 -12.30 -10.04
N MET A 437 -29.36 -13.12 -9.99
CA MET A 437 -28.50 -13.27 -8.81
C MET A 437 -27.93 -11.92 -8.36
N THR A 438 -27.41 -11.12 -9.30
CA THR A 438 -26.87 -9.80 -8.99
C THR A 438 -27.97 -8.85 -8.50
N ASN A 439 -29.14 -8.88 -9.14
CA ASN A 439 -30.29 -8.07 -8.73
C ASN A 439 -30.81 -8.46 -7.33
N ASP A 440 -30.76 -9.74 -6.96
CA ASP A 440 -31.12 -10.21 -5.61
C ASP A 440 -30.15 -9.69 -4.54
N VAL A 441 -28.86 -9.57 -4.88
CA VAL A 441 -27.85 -8.92 -4.03
C VAL A 441 -28.10 -7.41 -3.94
N ALA A 442 -28.33 -6.76 -5.08
CA ALA A 442 -28.58 -5.32 -5.16
C ALA A 442 -29.87 -4.89 -4.43
N ALA A 443 -30.90 -5.73 -4.43
CA ALA A 443 -32.17 -5.48 -3.73
C ALA A 443 -32.00 -5.27 -2.21
N LEU A 444 -30.92 -5.80 -1.63
CA LEU A 444 -30.55 -5.62 -0.22
C LEU A 444 -29.49 -4.54 -0.02
N ALA A 445 -29.32 -3.66 -1.01
CA ALA A 445 -28.35 -2.57 -1.03
C ALA A 445 -26.90 -3.05 -0.84
N ARG A 446 -26.54 -4.14 -1.53
CA ARG A 446 -25.19 -4.72 -1.62
C ARG A 446 -24.71 -4.73 -3.06
N LYS A 447 -23.43 -5.03 -3.29
CA LYS A 447 -22.80 -5.11 -4.62
C LYS A 447 -22.22 -6.48 -4.90
N MET A 448 -22.03 -6.78 -6.18
CA MET A 448 -21.25 -7.92 -6.64
C MET A 448 -19.90 -7.44 -7.16
N VAL A 449 -18.84 -8.19 -6.92
CA VAL A 449 -17.56 -8.05 -7.63
C VAL A 449 -17.26 -9.34 -8.38
N VAL A 450 -16.85 -9.22 -9.64
CA VAL A 450 -16.54 -10.36 -10.50
C VAL A 450 -15.12 -10.21 -11.05
N ILE A 451 -14.35 -11.29 -11.01
CA ILE A 451 -12.97 -11.30 -11.52
C ILE A 451 -12.91 -11.30 -13.06
N ILE A 452 -11.97 -10.53 -13.60
CA ILE A 452 -11.63 -10.45 -15.01
C ILE A 452 -10.11 -10.28 -15.09
N ASP A 453 -9.44 -11.26 -15.69
CA ASP A 453 -7.97 -11.24 -15.86
C ASP A 453 -7.59 -10.89 -17.31
N PRO A 454 -6.34 -10.48 -17.57
CA PRO A 454 -5.95 -9.99 -18.89
C PRO A 454 -5.66 -11.09 -19.92
N HIS A 455 -5.68 -12.36 -19.52
CA HIS A 455 -5.42 -13.50 -20.38
C HIS A 455 -6.71 -14.03 -21.03
N LEU A 456 -6.67 -14.24 -22.34
CA LEU A 456 -7.80 -14.69 -23.14
C LEU A 456 -7.55 -16.11 -23.63
N LYS A 457 -8.48 -17.02 -23.35
CA LYS A 457 -8.47 -18.39 -23.89
C LYS A 457 -8.39 -18.37 -25.43
N ARG A 458 -7.44 -19.09 -26.02
CA ARG A 458 -7.21 -19.07 -27.47
C ARG A 458 -8.14 -20.01 -28.23
N VAL A 459 -9.42 -19.65 -28.33
CA VAL A 459 -10.43 -20.40 -29.11
C VAL A 459 -11.29 -19.45 -29.93
N SER A 460 -11.43 -19.71 -31.23
CA SER A 460 -12.15 -18.80 -32.16
C SER A 460 -13.65 -18.66 -31.87
N THR A 461 -14.21 -19.57 -31.07
CA THR A 461 -15.60 -19.51 -30.59
C THR A 461 -15.77 -18.57 -29.39
N TYR A 462 -14.68 -18.09 -28.77
CA TYR A 462 -14.73 -17.10 -27.69
C TYR A 462 -14.69 -15.70 -28.31
N PRO A 463 -15.81 -14.93 -28.26
CA PRO A 463 -15.93 -13.67 -29.00
C PRO A 463 -14.88 -12.63 -28.61
N VAL A 464 -14.55 -12.50 -27.32
CA VAL A 464 -13.57 -11.53 -26.84
C VAL A 464 -12.17 -11.81 -27.41
N TYR A 465 -11.72 -13.07 -27.41
CA TYR A 465 -10.45 -13.45 -28.04
C TYR A 465 -10.48 -13.21 -29.55
N LYS A 466 -11.57 -13.62 -30.23
CA LYS A 466 -11.73 -13.42 -31.67
C LYS A 466 -11.58 -11.94 -32.05
N GLU A 467 -12.28 -11.05 -31.35
CA GLU A 467 -12.19 -9.60 -31.60
C GLU A 467 -10.80 -9.04 -31.29
N ALA A 468 -10.17 -9.46 -30.19
CA ALA A 468 -8.81 -9.04 -29.84
C ALA A 468 -7.79 -9.41 -30.94
N THR A 469 -7.92 -10.60 -31.52
CA THR A 469 -7.11 -11.05 -32.66
C THR A 469 -7.43 -10.24 -33.92
N GLU A 470 -8.70 -10.00 -34.24
CA GLU A 470 -9.11 -9.22 -35.43
C GLU A 470 -8.70 -7.74 -35.35
N LEU A 471 -8.65 -7.16 -34.15
CA LEU A 471 -8.22 -5.79 -33.89
C LEU A 471 -6.69 -5.62 -33.82
N ASP A 472 -5.96 -6.72 -33.76
CA ASP A 472 -4.51 -6.76 -33.59
C ASP A 472 -4.05 -6.06 -32.28
N VAL A 473 -4.68 -6.41 -31.17
CA VAL A 473 -4.42 -5.82 -29.83
C VAL A 473 -3.84 -6.84 -28.84
N LEU A 474 -3.28 -7.94 -29.32
CA LEU A 474 -2.63 -8.96 -28.49
C LEU A 474 -1.11 -8.76 -28.48
N VAL A 475 -0.49 -8.98 -27.31
CA VAL A 475 0.97 -8.94 -27.15
C VAL A 475 1.64 -9.88 -28.15
N LYS A 476 2.78 -9.48 -28.71
CA LYS A 476 3.49 -10.23 -29.75
C LYS A 476 4.69 -11.00 -29.18
N GLN A 477 5.06 -12.07 -29.87
CA GLN A 477 6.33 -12.76 -29.63
C GLN A 477 7.51 -11.90 -30.08
N LYS A 478 8.73 -12.35 -29.80
CA LYS A 478 9.98 -11.64 -30.13
C LYS A 478 10.20 -11.25 -31.60
N ASN A 479 9.50 -11.85 -32.55
CA ASN A 479 9.56 -11.44 -33.97
C ASN A 479 8.63 -10.26 -34.29
N GLY A 480 7.71 -9.90 -33.39
CA GLY A 480 6.70 -8.87 -33.59
C GLY A 480 5.56 -9.26 -34.55
N GLU A 481 5.57 -10.47 -35.12
CA GLU A 481 4.63 -10.86 -36.19
C GLU A 481 3.40 -11.59 -35.64
N SER A 482 3.62 -12.59 -34.77
CA SER A 482 2.56 -13.43 -34.22
C SER A 482 2.26 -13.11 -32.75
N GLU A 483 1.00 -13.29 -32.35
CA GLU A 483 0.59 -13.18 -30.94
C GLU A 483 1.40 -14.12 -30.05
N TYR A 484 1.66 -13.69 -28.82
CA TYR A 484 2.27 -14.48 -27.78
C TYR A 484 1.28 -15.53 -27.25
N GLU A 485 1.74 -16.77 -27.13
CA GLU A 485 1.02 -17.87 -26.50
C GLU A 485 1.74 -18.26 -25.20
N GLY A 486 0.97 -18.36 -24.13
CA GLY A 486 1.40 -18.81 -22.81
C GLY A 486 0.28 -19.60 -22.14
N TRP A 487 0.54 -20.09 -20.91
CA TRP A 487 -0.42 -20.85 -20.13
C TRP A 487 -0.85 -20.07 -18.88
N CYS A 488 -2.15 -20.02 -18.64
CA CYS A 488 -2.75 -19.52 -17.38
C CYS A 488 -3.98 -20.36 -17.03
N TRP A 489 -4.95 -19.82 -16.26
CA TRP A 489 -6.14 -20.55 -15.81
C TRP A 489 -6.95 -21.20 -16.94
N SER A 490 -7.10 -20.52 -18.08
CA SER A 490 -7.83 -21.03 -19.24
C SER A 490 -7.08 -22.06 -20.10
N GLY A 491 -5.85 -22.43 -19.72
CA GLY A 491 -4.93 -23.23 -20.53
C GLY A 491 -4.14 -22.34 -21.49
N SER A 492 -4.09 -22.71 -22.78
CA SER A 492 -3.46 -21.89 -23.82
C SER A 492 -4.18 -20.54 -23.96
N SER A 493 -3.41 -19.46 -23.76
CA SER A 493 -3.91 -18.10 -23.64
C SER A 493 -3.06 -17.11 -24.43
N ALA A 494 -3.68 -16.00 -24.84
CA ALA A 494 -3.03 -14.80 -25.34
C ALA A 494 -3.35 -13.63 -24.38
N TRP A 495 -2.54 -12.58 -24.35
CA TRP A 495 -2.75 -11.43 -23.47
C TRP A 495 -3.06 -10.17 -24.28
N VAL A 496 -3.99 -9.38 -23.79
CA VAL A 496 -4.29 -8.05 -24.33
C VAL A 496 -3.11 -7.12 -24.07
N ASP A 497 -2.69 -6.40 -25.12
CA ASP A 497 -1.69 -5.36 -25.03
C ASP A 497 -2.35 -4.01 -24.71
N PHE A 498 -2.46 -3.68 -23.42
CA PHE A 498 -3.12 -2.45 -22.96
C PHE A 498 -2.33 -1.17 -23.28
N PHE A 499 -1.11 -1.28 -23.81
CA PHE A 499 -0.36 -0.15 -24.39
C PHE A 499 -0.90 0.23 -25.77
N ASN A 500 -1.54 -0.70 -26.48
CA ASN A 500 -2.10 -0.45 -27.80
C ASN A 500 -3.34 0.45 -27.69
N PRO A 501 -3.37 1.64 -28.31
CA PRO A 501 -4.50 2.57 -28.19
C PRO A 501 -5.82 1.98 -28.69
N LYS A 502 -5.80 1.01 -29.62
CA LYS A 502 -7.02 0.32 -30.08
C LYS A 502 -7.70 -0.51 -28.99
N SER A 503 -6.96 -0.93 -27.96
CA SER A 503 -7.52 -1.70 -26.83
C SER A 503 -8.50 -0.88 -26.00
N TRP A 504 -8.34 0.45 -25.92
CA TRP A 504 -9.04 1.30 -24.96
C TRP A 504 -10.54 1.39 -25.19
N ASP A 505 -10.96 1.68 -26.41
CA ASP A 505 -12.38 1.80 -26.72
C ASP A 505 -13.05 0.43 -26.90
N TRP A 506 -12.29 -0.56 -27.38
CA TRP A 506 -12.74 -1.95 -27.40
C TRP A 506 -12.99 -2.48 -25.99
N TRP A 507 -12.08 -2.26 -25.05
CA TRP A 507 -12.24 -2.70 -23.67
C TRP A 507 -13.49 -2.07 -23.03
N LYS A 508 -13.74 -0.76 -23.23
CA LYS A 508 -14.97 -0.10 -22.75
C LYS A 508 -16.25 -0.75 -23.29
N LEU A 509 -16.23 -1.21 -24.55
CA LEU A 509 -17.39 -1.82 -25.18
C LEU A 509 -17.78 -3.15 -24.52
N LEU A 510 -16.79 -3.95 -24.12
CA LEU A 510 -17.02 -5.22 -23.44
C LEU A 510 -17.85 -5.06 -22.15
N PHE A 511 -17.76 -3.93 -21.45
CA PHE A 511 -18.46 -3.67 -20.19
C PHE A 511 -19.85 -3.04 -20.36
N LYS A 512 -20.33 -2.84 -21.59
CA LYS A 512 -21.70 -2.39 -21.82
C LYS A 512 -22.67 -3.51 -21.42
N THR A 513 -23.63 -3.16 -20.56
CA THR A 513 -24.68 -4.08 -20.07
C THR A 513 -25.87 -4.19 -21.04
N VAL A 514 -25.84 -3.44 -22.14
CA VAL A 514 -26.81 -3.47 -23.23
C VAL A 514 -26.05 -3.51 -24.55
N GLN A 515 -26.51 -4.35 -25.47
CA GLN A 515 -25.92 -4.46 -26.80
C GLN A 515 -25.96 -3.10 -27.52
N SER A 516 -24.81 -2.62 -27.97
CA SER A 516 -24.71 -1.41 -28.80
C SER A 516 -25.07 -1.73 -30.25
N SER A 517 -25.40 -0.71 -31.07
CA SER A 517 -25.70 -0.91 -32.49
C SER A 517 -24.47 -1.43 -33.24
N GLY A 518 -24.46 -2.72 -33.62
CA GLY A 518 -23.36 -3.38 -34.32
C GLY A 518 -23.20 -4.85 -33.91
N ASP A 519 -22.24 -5.55 -34.54
CA ASP A 519 -21.96 -6.98 -34.32
C ASP A 519 -20.90 -7.25 -33.24
N GLN A 520 -20.38 -6.21 -32.59
CA GLN A 520 -19.32 -6.32 -31.57
C GLN A 520 -19.88 -6.86 -30.24
N TYR A 521 -19.09 -7.66 -29.53
CA TYR A 521 -19.48 -8.30 -28.29
C TYR A 521 -19.54 -7.31 -27.12
N ALA A 522 -20.58 -7.44 -26.31
CA ALA A 522 -20.76 -6.73 -25.05
C ALA A 522 -21.27 -7.71 -23.98
N TRP A 523 -20.82 -7.54 -22.74
CA TRP A 523 -21.19 -8.39 -21.61
C TRP A 523 -22.58 -8.05 -21.06
N THR A 524 -23.60 -8.40 -21.83
CA THR A 524 -25.02 -8.12 -21.53
C THR A 524 -25.61 -8.99 -20.42
N ASP A 525 -24.98 -10.12 -20.12
CA ASP A 525 -25.23 -10.90 -18.89
C ASP A 525 -24.50 -10.27 -17.69
N SER A 526 -24.66 -8.96 -17.51
CA SER A 526 -24.10 -8.20 -16.39
C SER A 526 -24.98 -6.98 -16.08
N THR A 527 -24.83 -6.41 -14.89
CA THR A 527 -25.61 -5.25 -14.44
C THR A 527 -24.70 -4.12 -13.95
N ASN A 528 -25.30 -2.94 -13.72
CA ASN A 528 -24.57 -1.78 -13.19
C ASN A 528 -24.12 -1.96 -11.73
N ASP A 529 -24.60 -2.98 -11.02
CA ASP A 529 -24.22 -3.32 -9.64
C ASP A 529 -23.06 -4.34 -9.57
N VAL A 530 -22.53 -4.79 -10.72
CA VAL A 530 -21.31 -5.60 -10.83
C VAL A 530 -20.08 -4.72 -10.92
N TYR A 531 -19.14 -4.85 -10.00
CA TYR A 531 -17.83 -4.19 -10.03
C TYR A 531 -16.72 -5.21 -10.28
N ILE A 532 -15.49 -4.77 -10.48
CA ILE A 532 -14.49 -5.62 -11.13
C ILE A 532 -13.29 -5.88 -10.23
N TRP A 533 -12.80 -7.10 -10.31
CA TRP A 533 -11.51 -7.51 -9.78
C TRP A 533 -10.61 -7.85 -10.96
N ASN A 534 -9.50 -7.13 -11.08
CA ASN A 534 -8.41 -7.43 -12.00
C ASN A 534 -7.31 -8.17 -11.25
N ASP A 535 -7.11 -9.43 -11.60
CA ASP A 535 -6.04 -10.27 -11.08
C ASP A 535 -5.09 -10.69 -12.21
N MET A 536 -4.00 -11.38 -11.85
CA MET A 536 -3.06 -12.02 -12.78
C MET A 536 -2.43 -11.03 -13.78
N ASN A 537 -2.36 -9.75 -13.40
CA ASN A 537 -2.09 -8.63 -14.30
C ASN A 537 -0.66 -8.10 -14.25
N GLU A 538 0.24 -8.82 -13.59
CA GLU A 538 1.69 -8.57 -13.60
C GLU A 538 2.30 -8.39 -15.01
N PRO A 539 2.07 -9.28 -16.02
CA PRO A 539 1.09 -10.37 -16.14
C PRO A 539 1.59 -11.73 -15.64
N SER A 540 0.70 -12.54 -15.05
CA SER A 540 1.01 -13.91 -14.64
C SER A 540 0.94 -14.87 -15.83
N VAL A 541 2.01 -15.63 -16.05
CA VAL A 541 2.17 -16.64 -17.11
C VAL A 541 2.79 -17.90 -16.51
N PHE A 542 1.99 -18.93 -16.25
CA PHE A 542 2.38 -20.10 -15.46
C PHE A 542 3.56 -20.88 -16.02
N ASN A 543 3.71 -20.90 -17.34
CA ASN A 543 4.83 -21.55 -17.98
C ASN A 543 5.98 -20.59 -18.31
N GLY A 544 5.83 -19.28 -18.11
CA GLY A 544 6.82 -18.26 -18.43
C GLY A 544 7.98 -18.15 -17.44
N PRO A 545 9.04 -17.38 -17.76
CA PRO A 545 10.12 -17.12 -16.81
C PRO A 545 9.60 -16.31 -15.63
N GLU A 546 9.96 -16.71 -14.40
CA GLU A 546 9.54 -16.00 -13.17
C GLU A 546 8.01 -15.86 -13.04
N ILE A 547 7.27 -16.79 -13.66
CA ILE A 547 5.80 -16.78 -13.74
C ILE A 547 5.26 -15.51 -14.43
N SER A 548 6.03 -14.93 -15.36
CA SER A 548 5.61 -13.78 -16.15
C SER A 548 6.01 -13.92 -17.63
N MET A 549 5.73 -12.90 -18.43
CA MET A 549 6.05 -12.90 -19.86
C MET A 549 7.57 -12.90 -20.12
N PRO A 550 8.03 -13.52 -21.22
CA PRO A 550 9.40 -13.36 -21.70
C PRO A 550 9.76 -11.89 -21.92
N ARG A 551 10.98 -11.52 -21.51
CA ARG A 551 11.50 -10.14 -21.58
C ARG A 551 11.57 -9.58 -22.99
N ASP A 552 11.71 -10.45 -24.00
CA ASP A 552 11.79 -10.12 -25.42
C ASP A 552 10.44 -10.21 -26.15
N ASN A 553 9.32 -10.39 -25.45
CA ASN A 553 7.99 -10.15 -26.03
C ASN A 553 7.86 -8.67 -26.46
N VAL A 554 7.05 -8.41 -27.48
CA VAL A 554 6.93 -7.08 -28.10
C VAL A 554 5.54 -6.51 -27.85
N HIS A 555 5.52 -5.28 -27.33
CA HIS A 555 4.34 -4.45 -27.10
C HIS A 555 4.20 -3.38 -28.20
N TYR A 556 3.07 -2.68 -28.18
CA TYR A 556 2.78 -1.53 -29.03
C TYR A 556 3.95 -0.53 -29.05
N GLY A 557 4.26 -0.01 -30.23
CA GLY A 557 5.43 0.86 -30.46
C GLY A 557 6.75 0.10 -30.70
N GLY A 558 6.76 -1.23 -30.62
CA GLY A 558 7.97 -2.05 -30.80
C GLY A 558 8.82 -2.16 -29.54
N TRP A 559 8.26 -1.80 -28.38
CA TRP A 559 8.93 -1.89 -27.09
C TRP A 559 8.99 -3.34 -26.60
N GLU A 560 10.09 -3.71 -25.95
CA GLU A 560 10.22 -5.04 -25.35
C GLU A 560 9.47 -5.07 -24.02
N HIS A 561 9.01 -6.24 -23.61
CA HIS A 561 8.35 -6.42 -22.31
C HIS A 561 9.23 -5.95 -21.14
N ARG A 562 10.57 -6.13 -21.23
CA ARG A 562 11.52 -5.60 -20.23
C ARG A 562 11.42 -4.10 -19.99
N ASP A 563 11.00 -3.34 -21.00
CA ASP A 563 10.96 -1.87 -20.96
C ASP A 563 9.72 -1.36 -20.22
N VAL A 564 8.65 -2.15 -20.20
CA VAL A 564 7.30 -1.69 -19.80
C VAL A 564 6.63 -2.56 -18.75
N HIS A 565 7.25 -3.66 -18.33
CA HIS A 565 6.68 -4.69 -17.48
C HIS A 565 5.93 -4.15 -16.25
N ASN A 566 6.57 -3.30 -15.43
CA ASN A 566 5.96 -2.82 -14.19
C ASN A 566 4.72 -1.92 -14.44
N ILE A 567 4.56 -1.36 -15.64
CA ILE A 567 3.39 -0.53 -16.03
C ILE A 567 2.19 -1.39 -16.45
N ASN A 568 2.41 -2.63 -16.89
CA ASN A 568 1.39 -3.48 -17.51
C ASN A 568 0.10 -3.60 -16.67
N GLY A 569 0.24 -3.91 -15.38
CA GLY A 569 -0.90 -4.04 -14.46
C GLY A 569 -1.67 -2.74 -14.23
N MET A 570 -0.97 -1.60 -14.24
CA MET A 570 -1.62 -0.28 -14.11
C MET A 570 -2.51 0.03 -15.31
N LEU A 571 -2.10 -0.30 -16.54
CA LEU A 571 -2.93 -0.02 -17.72
C LEU A 571 -4.19 -0.86 -17.76
N PHE A 572 -4.10 -2.12 -17.30
CA PHE A 572 -5.28 -2.98 -17.21
C PHE A 572 -6.32 -2.40 -16.24
N SER A 573 -5.90 -2.05 -15.03
CA SER A 573 -6.80 -1.46 -14.03
C SER A 573 -7.33 -0.09 -14.44
N ASN A 574 -6.51 0.73 -15.10
CA ASN A 574 -6.94 2.02 -15.67
C ASN A 574 -8.05 1.84 -16.71
N GLN A 575 -7.83 0.99 -17.71
CA GLN A 575 -8.83 0.76 -18.76
C GLN A 575 -10.11 0.15 -18.19
N THR A 576 -10.01 -0.79 -17.24
CA THR A 576 -11.18 -1.35 -16.55
C THR A 576 -11.94 -0.29 -15.75
N ALA A 577 -11.26 0.59 -15.02
CA ALA A 577 -11.91 1.67 -14.28
C ALA A 577 -12.68 2.60 -15.23
N GLN A 578 -12.08 2.94 -16.39
CA GLN A 578 -12.74 3.73 -17.43
C GLN A 578 -13.93 3.02 -18.05
N ALA A 579 -13.83 1.71 -18.29
CA ALA A 579 -14.93 0.90 -18.81
C ALA A 579 -16.11 0.86 -17.84
N VAL A 580 -15.86 0.66 -16.55
CA VAL A 580 -16.88 0.66 -15.50
C VAL A 580 -17.54 2.04 -15.37
N MET A 581 -16.78 3.14 -15.50
CA MET A 581 -17.35 4.50 -15.52
C MET A 581 -18.22 4.76 -16.75
N ALA A 582 -17.79 4.27 -17.93
CA ALA A 582 -18.42 4.59 -19.21
C ALA A 582 -19.69 3.78 -19.51
N ARG A 583 -20.02 2.76 -18.70
CA ARG A 583 -21.19 1.89 -18.97
C ARG A 583 -22.54 2.51 -18.58
N THR A 584 -22.54 3.60 -17.81
CA THR A 584 -23.76 4.33 -17.41
C THR A 584 -23.81 5.72 -18.04
N GLU A 585 -25.00 6.28 -18.25
CA GLU A 585 -25.16 7.63 -18.78
C GLU A 585 -24.61 8.70 -17.81
N THR A 586 -24.97 8.58 -16.53
CA THR A 586 -24.32 9.34 -15.45
C THR A 586 -23.14 8.50 -14.94
N PRO A 587 -21.89 8.95 -15.09
CA PRO A 587 -20.73 8.20 -14.63
C PRO A 587 -20.79 7.95 -13.12
N MET A 588 -20.71 6.67 -12.73
CA MET A 588 -20.56 6.27 -11.34
C MET A 588 -19.09 6.10 -11.02
N ARG A 589 -18.69 6.38 -9.76
CA ARG A 589 -17.32 6.12 -9.31
C ARG A 589 -17.03 4.62 -9.46
N PRO A 590 -15.94 4.24 -10.14
CA PRO A 590 -15.62 2.83 -10.34
C PRO A 590 -15.10 2.22 -9.04
N PHE A 591 -15.22 0.90 -8.96
CA PHE A 591 -14.44 0.09 -8.03
C PHE A 591 -13.79 -1.01 -8.86
N VAL A 592 -12.45 -0.97 -8.88
CA VAL A 592 -11.59 -1.98 -9.49
C VAL A 592 -10.56 -2.36 -8.44
N LEU A 593 -10.52 -3.63 -8.07
CA LEU A 593 -9.41 -4.17 -7.28
C LEU A 593 -8.32 -4.64 -8.24
N THR A 594 -7.05 -4.26 -8.01
CA THR A 594 -5.91 -4.70 -8.82
C THR A 594 -4.86 -5.44 -7.99
N ARG A 595 -4.23 -6.48 -8.54
CA ARG A 595 -3.07 -7.13 -7.90
C ARG A 595 -1.78 -6.41 -8.24
N SER A 596 -1.57 -6.20 -9.53
CA SER A 596 -0.39 -5.52 -10.06
C SER A 596 -0.64 -4.03 -10.31
N PHE A 597 0.37 -3.21 -10.03
CA PHE A 597 0.29 -1.75 -10.07
C PHE A 597 1.65 -1.10 -10.29
N TYR A 598 1.59 0.17 -10.71
CA TYR A 598 2.72 1.10 -10.81
C TYR A 598 2.38 2.46 -10.15
N ALA A 599 3.35 3.37 -10.08
CA ALA A 599 3.12 4.76 -9.72
C ALA A 599 1.97 5.39 -10.55
N GLY A 600 0.94 5.91 -9.88
CA GLY A 600 -0.27 6.45 -10.52
C GLY A 600 -1.52 5.57 -10.40
N SER A 601 -1.36 4.30 -9.97
CA SER A 601 -2.49 3.35 -9.86
C SER A 601 -3.54 3.75 -8.81
N GLN A 602 -3.20 4.62 -7.86
CA GLN A 602 -4.11 5.17 -6.86
C GLN A 602 -5.33 5.89 -7.44
N ARG A 603 -5.25 6.30 -8.71
CA ARG A 603 -6.35 6.94 -9.44
C ARG A 603 -7.45 5.97 -9.87
N PHE A 604 -7.19 4.66 -9.86
CA PHE A 604 -8.01 3.69 -10.60
C PHE A 604 -8.75 2.69 -9.71
N GLY A 605 -8.47 2.64 -8.40
CA GLY A 605 -9.23 1.77 -7.49
C GLY A 605 -8.47 1.37 -6.24
N ALA A 606 -8.63 0.11 -5.85
CA ALA A 606 -8.02 -0.50 -4.69
C ALA A 606 -6.94 -1.51 -5.09
N MET A 607 -6.07 -1.87 -4.15
CA MET A 607 -5.22 -3.06 -4.26
C MET A 607 -5.29 -3.91 -3.01
N TRP A 608 -4.82 -5.15 -3.12
CA TRP A 608 -4.55 -5.99 -1.97
C TRP A 608 -3.17 -6.61 -2.04
N THR A 609 -2.65 -7.10 -0.92
CA THR A 609 -1.27 -7.60 -0.84
C THR A 609 -1.02 -8.96 -1.49
N GLY A 610 -1.94 -9.45 -2.33
CA GLY A 610 -1.87 -10.76 -2.98
C GLY A 610 -2.03 -11.93 -2.02
N ASP A 611 -1.45 -13.07 -2.39
CA ASP A 611 -1.76 -14.39 -1.86
C ASP A 611 -1.00 -14.69 -0.57
N ASN A 612 -1.42 -14.01 0.50
CA ASN A 612 -0.83 -14.16 1.83
C ASN A 612 -1.13 -15.53 2.46
N LEU A 613 -0.26 -15.98 3.36
CA LEU A 613 -0.45 -17.22 4.11
C LEU A 613 -1.27 -16.96 5.38
N GLY A 614 -2.10 -17.92 5.80
CA GLY A 614 -2.89 -17.92 7.04
C GLY A 614 -2.03 -18.14 8.29
N THR A 615 -1.03 -17.29 8.50
CA THR A 615 -0.07 -17.34 9.61
C THR A 615 -0.03 -16.01 10.37
N TRP A 616 0.49 -16.04 11.61
CA TRP A 616 0.60 -14.83 12.44
C TRP A 616 1.61 -13.83 11.86
N GLU A 617 2.68 -14.34 11.24
CA GLU A 617 3.72 -13.56 10.57
C GLU A 617 3.17 -12.79 9.38
N HIS A 618 2.35 -13.43 8.53
CA HIS A 618 1.70 -12.77 7.39
C HIS A 618 0.64 -11.76 7.82
N MET A 619 -0.07 -12.03 8.91
CA MET A 619 -0.98 -11.05 9.49
C MET A 619 -0.22 -9.81 10.01
N ALA A 620 0.93 -10.00 10.66
CA ALA A 620 1.76 -8.91 11.15
C ALA A 620 2.40 -8.09 10.01
N VAL A 621 3.01 -8.74 9.02
CA VAL A 621 3.63 -8.03 7.90
C VAL A 621 2.59 -7.35 7.00
N GLY A 622 1.37 -7.87 6.92
CA GLY A 622 0.27 -7.22 6.20
C GLY A 622 0.03 -5.78 6.65
N ILE A 623 0.12 -5.48 7.96
CA ILE A 623 0.01 -4.11 8.49
C ILE A 623 1.12 -3.22 7.89
N LYS A 624 2.35 -3.72 7.92
CA LYS A 624 3.56 -3.00 7.46
C LYS A 624 3.49 -2.70 5.97
N MET A 625 3.03 -3.67 5.18
CA MET A 625 2.81 -3.53 3.75
C MET A 625 1.74 -2.49 3.43
N VAL A 626 0.61 -2.51 4.14
CA VAL A 626 -0.46 -1.52 3.93
C VAL A 626 0.02 -0.11 4.30
N LEU A 627 0.85 0.03 5.35
CA LEU A 627 1.49 1.31 5.69
C LEU A 627 2.44 1.80 4.60
N SER A 628 3.29 0.92 4.03
CA SER A 628 4.23 1.32 2.97
C SER A 628 3.51 1.76 1.69
N LEU A 629 2.40 1.10 1.34
CA LEU A 629 1.54 1.50 0.23
C LEU A 629 0.84 2.85 0.47
N ASN A 630 0.39 3.09 1.70
CA ASN A 630 -0.25 4.36 2.09
C ASN A 630 0.71 5.55 1.93
N ILE A 631 1.95 5.44 2.39
CA ILE A 631 2.95 6.51 2.22
C ILE A 631 3.45 6.64 0.78
N ALA A 632 3.40 5.56 -0.01
CA ALA A 632 3.69 5.60 -1.45
C ALA A 632 2.53 6.17 -2.29
N GLY A 633 1.47 6.70 -1.67
CA GLY A 633 0.34 7.33 -2.34
C GLY A 633 -0.79 6.38 -2.75
N PHE A 634 -0.69 5.07 -2.49
CA PHE A 634 -1.73 4.09 -2.80
C PHE A 634 -2.53 3.67 -1.56
N SER A 635 -3.27 4.64 -1.02
CA SER A 635 -3.96 4.52 0.27
C SER A 635 -5.12 3.50 0.30
N PHE A 636 -5.70 3.13 -0.84
CA PHE A 636 -6.80 2.16 -0.87
C PHE A 636 -6.28 0.71 -0.93
N SER A 637 -5.60 0.31 0.14
CA SER A 637 -4.87 -0.96 0.24
C SER A 637 -5.34 -1.81 1.44
N GLY A 638 -5.11 -3.12 1.37
CA GLY A 638 -5.48 -4.08 2.41
C GLY A 638 -4.85 -5.46 2.16
N SER A 639 -5.06 -6.39 3.09
CA SER A 639 -4.62 -7.79 2.98
C SER A 639 -5.80 -8.73 3.19
N ASP A 640 -5.74 -9.93 2.61
CA ASP A 640 -6.83 -10.90 2.74
C ASP A 640 -6.96 -11.40 4.17
N VAL A 641 -8.13 -11.16 4.75
CA VAL A 641 -8.44 -11.50 6.15
C VAL A 641 -8.58 -13.01 6.31
N GLY A 642 -7.81 -13.56 7.25
CA GLY A 642 -7.65 -14.98 7.51
C GLY A 642 -6.57 -15.67 6.67
N GLY A 643 -5.90 -14.95 5.77
CA GLY A 643 -4.85 -15.46 4.89
C GLY A 643 -5.39 -16.31 3.75
N PHE A 644 -4.98 -16.01 2.52
CA PHE A 644 -5.43 -16.73 1.33
C PHE A 644 -5.14 -18.24 1.44
N PHE A 645 -3.89 -18.62 1.76
CA PHE A 645 -3.51 -20.01 1.96
C PHE A 645 -3.73 -20.50 3.40
N GLY A 646 -4.09 -21.77 3.56
CA GLY A 646 -4.20 -22.42 4.86
C GLY A 646 -5.54 -22.17 5.59
N ASN A 647 -5.67 -22.80 6.76
CA ASN A 647 -6.89 -22.73 7.57
C ASN A 647 -6.54 -22.10 8.94
N PRO A 648 -6.74 -20.78 9.12
CA PRO A 648 -6.39 -20.10 10.36
C PRO A 648 -7.21 -20.65 11.54
N GLU A 649 -6.60 -20.76 12.73
CA GLU A 649 -7.38 -21.09 13.93
C GLU A 649 -8.37 -19.98 14.30
N PRO A 650 -9.46 -20.26 15.04
CA PRO A 650 -10.47 -19.26 15.36
C PRO A 650 -9.94 -17.99 16.05
N GLU A 651 -8.92 -18.13 16.92
CA GLU A 651 -8.27 -16.98 17.55
C GLU A 651 -7.61 -16.06 16.51
N MET A 652 -6.81 -16.64 15.61
CA MET A 652 -6.15 -15.91 14.54
C MET A 652 -7.18 -15.24 13.64
N LEU A 653 -8.24 -15.94 13.26
CA LEU A 653 -9.28 -15.37 12.41
C LEU A 653 -9.93 -14.15 13.07
N VAL A 654 -10.28 -14.22 14.36
CA VAL A 654 -10.78 -13.05 15.12
C VAL A 654 -9.78 -11.89 15.09
N ARG A 655 -8.50 -12.14 15.39
CA ARG A 655 -7.46 -11.10 15.37
C ARG A 655 -7.28 -10.51 13.98
N TRP A 656 -7.43 -11.31 12.93
CA TRP A 656 -7.34 -10.84 11.56
C TRP A 656 -8.53 -9.96 11.17
N TYR A 657 -9.73 -10.25 11.66
CA TYR A 657 -10.87 -9.34 11.52
C TYR A 657 -10.61 -8.01 12.26
N HIS A 658 -9.88 -8.00 13.37
CA HIS A 658 -9.42 -6.74 13.98
C HIS A 658 -8.47 -5.97 13.05
N VAL A 659 -7.47 -6.64 12.46
CA VAL A 659 -6.55 -6.01 11.48
C VAL A 659 -7.31 -5.46 10.27
N GLY A 660 -8.20 -6.28 9.68
CA GLY A 660 -8.97 -5.92 8.50
C GLY A 660 -9.94 -4.77 8.74
N ALA A 661 -10.61 -4.72 9.91
CA ALA A 661 -11.51 -3.63 10.25
C ALA A 661 -10.82 -2.26 10.29
N PHE A 662 -9.50 -2.22 10.50
CA PHE A 662 -8.68 -1.01 10.47
C PHE A 662 -7.77 -0.88 9.24
N SER A 663 -8.03 -1.67 8.20
CA SER A 663 -7.38 -1.52 6.88
C SER A 663 -8.26 -0.67 5.95
N PRO A 664 -7.70 0.19 5.08
CA PRO A 664 -8.48 0.97 4.13
C PRO A 664 -9.37 0.11 3.22
N PHE A 665 -8.81 -0.94 2.60
CA PHE A 665 -9.55 -2.01 1.92
C PHE A 665 -9.72 -3.22 2.84
N PHE A 666 -10.95 -3.75 2.95
CA PHE A 666 -11.30 -4.78 3.93
C PHE A 666 -12.06 -5.95 3.30
N ARG A 667 -11.32 -7.01 2.94
CA ARG A 667 -11.84 -8.24 2.33
C ARG A 667 -11.40 -9.47 3.10
N ALA A 668 -12.32 -10.41 3.34
CA ALA A 668 -11.95 -11.80 3.63
C ALA A 668 -11.97 -12.59 2.33
N HIS A 669 -10.89 -13.34 2.07
CA HIS A 669 -10.74 -14.17 0.89
C HIS A 669 -9.90 -15.41 1.24
N ALA A 670 -10.05 -16.49 0.50
CA ALA A 670 -9.49 -17.81 0.82
C ALA A 670 -9.27 -18.64 -0.45
N HIS A 671 -8.18 -19.40 -0.49
CA HIS A 671 -7.80 -20.32 -1.56
C HIS A 671 -8.79 -21.50 -1.69
N ILE A 672 -8.82 -22.15 -2.86
CA ILE A 672 -9.77 -23.22 -3.20
C ILE A 672 -9.73 -24.40 -2.22
N ASP A 673 -8.55 -24.79 -1.76
CA ASP A 673 -8.35 -25.94 -0.87
C ASP A 673 -8.71 -25.65 0.61
N THR A 674 -9.10 -24.42 0.93
CA THR A 674 -9.46 -24.05 2.30
C THR A 674 -10.88 -24.46 2.64
N LYS A 675 -11.11 -24.75 3.94
CA LYS A 675 -12.47 -24.90 4.46
C LYS A 675 -13.24 -23.60 4.28
N ARG A 676 -14.57 -23.72 4.12
CA ARG A 676 -15.48 -22.57 4.24
C ARG A 676 -15.25 -21.90 5.60
N ARG A 677 -15.11 -20.57 5.59
CA ARG A 677 -14.81 -19.77 6.77
C ARG A 677 -15.50 -18.42 6.75
N GLU A 678 -16.69 -18.36 6.16
CA GLU A 678 -17.60 -17.23 6.40
C GLU A 678 -17.79 -17.05 7.92
N PRO A 679 -17.83 -15.81 8.43
CA PRO A 679 -17.74 -15.56 9.86
C PRO A 679 -18.88 -16.18 10.68
N PHE A 680 -20.05 -16.40 10.06
CA PHE A 680 -21.19 -17.08 10.67
C PHE A 680 -20.98 -18.59 10.92
N LEU A 681 -19.92 -19.19 10.36
CA LEU A 681 -19.58 -20.60 10.57
C LEU A 681 -18.80 -20.85 11.86
N LEU A 682 -18.27 -19.81 12.50
CA LEU A 682 -17.55 -19.97 13.76
C LEU A 682 -18.51 -20.20 14.93
N ASP A 683 -18.02 -20.93 15.93
CA ASP A 683 -18.70 -21.08 17.21
C ASP A 683 -18.62 -19.79 18.04
N GLU A 684 -19.49 -19.67 19.02
CA GLU A 684 -19.34 -18.63 20.04
C GLU A 684 -18.15 -18.95 20.97
N PRO A 685 -17.40 -17.93 21.45
CA PRO A 685 -17.68 -16.50 21.32
C PRO A 685 -17.10 -15.85 20.05
N TYR A 686 -16.36 -16.58 19.22
CA TYR A 686 -15.64 -16.01 18.06
C TYR A 686 -16.58 -15.31 17.08
N LYS A 687 -17.74 -15.91 16.81
CA LYS A 687 -18.79 -15.32 15.95
C LYS A 687 -19.24 -13.95 16.44
N SER A 688 -19.63 -13.83 17.72
CA SER A 688 -20.05 -12.55 18.28
C SER A 688 -18.94 -11.48 18.25
N ILE A 689 -17.69 -11.87 18.49
CA ILE A 689 -16.56 -10.93 18.47
C ILE A 689 -16.34 -10.38 17.05
N ILE A 690 -16.40 -11.24 16.03
CA ILE A 690 -16.30 -10.81 14.64
C ILE A 690 -17.49 -9.93 14.23
N ARG A 691 -18.70 -10.29 14.68
CA ARG A 691 -19.89 -9.44 14.44
C ARG A 691 -19.70 -8.04 15.03
N ASP A 692 -19.14 -7.94 16.23
CA ASP A 692 -18.94 -6.66 16.92
C ASP A 692 -17.86 -5.80 16.27
N ILE A 693 -16.73 -6.38 15.84
CA ILE A 693 -15.71 -5.61 15.11
C ILE A 693 -16.20 -5.17 13.72
N LEU A 694 -17.00 -6.00 13.04
CA LEU A 694 -17.65 -5.60 11.80
C LEU A 694 -18.61 -4.43 12.05
N ARG A 695 -19.46 -4.49 13.07
CA ARG A 695 -20.32 -3.35 13.45
C ARG A 695 -19.51 -2.10 13.80
N LEU A 696 -18.35 -2.25 14.45
CA LEU A 696 -17.45 -1.15 14.74
C LEU A 696 -16.95 -0.48 13.45
N ARG A 697 -16.45 -1.26 12.48
CA ARG A 697 -16.05 -0.76 11.15
C ARG A 697 -17.18 0.04 10.50
N TYR A 698 -18.40 -0.52 10.47
CA TYR A 698 -19.56 0.15 9.89
C TYR A 698 -19.89 1.46 10.60
N SER A 699 -19.80 1.49 11.94
CA SER A 699 -20.03 2.71 12.71
C SER A 699 -19.01 3.81 12.43
N MET A 700 -17.79 3.42 12.03
CA MET A 700 -16.65 4.30 11.73
C MET A 700 -16.55 4.69 10.25
N LEU A 701 -17.41 4.19 9.36
CA LEU A 701 -17.40 4.59 7.95
C LEU A 701 -17.37 6.12 7.71
N PRO A 702 -18.02 6.97 8.53
CA PRO A 702 -17.86 8.42 8.40
C PRO A 702 -16.42 8.93 8.58
N ILE A 703 -15.64 8.27 9.45
CA ILE A 703 -14.22 8.58 9.68
C ILE A 703 -13.40 8.15 8.46
N TRP A 704 -13.60 6.92 7.99
CA TRP A 704 -12.92 6.40 6.80
C TRP A 704 -13.21 7.25 5.57
N TYR A 705 -14.47 7.59 5.32
CA TYR A 705 -14.86 8.38 4.16
C TYR A 705 -14.29 9.80 4.21
N THR A 706 -14.22 10.41 5.40
CA THR A 706 -13.57 11.72 5.59
C THR A 706 -12.07 11.64 5.34
N ALA A 707 -11.40 10.58 5.82
CA ALA A 707 -9.97 10.35 5.57
C ALA A 707 -9.68 10.12 4.08
N PHE A 708 -10.51 9.36 3.37
CA PHE A 708 -10.39 9.17 1.92
C PHE A 708 -10.63 10.45 1.14
N ARG A 709 -11.55 11.30 1.57
CA ARG A 709 -11.73 12.61 0.98
C ARG A 709 -10.51 13.50 1.21
N GLU A 710 -9.91 13.48 2.41
CA GLU A 710 -8.66 14.19 2.69
C GLU A 710 -7.56 13.72 1.71
N ALA A 711 -7.35 12.41 1.63
CA ALA A 711 -6.39 11.78 0.72
C ALA A 711 -6.63 12.18 -0.74
N SER A 712 -7.88 12.18 -1.19
CA SER A 712 -8.22 12.55 -2.57
C SER A 712 -7.90 14.01 -2.91
N VAL A 713 -7.89 14.92 -1.92
CA VAL A 713 -7.68 16.36 -2.15
C VAL A 713 -6.22 16.76 -2.01
N ASN A 714 -5.50 16.21 -1.04
CA ASN A 714 -4.15 16.67 -0.70
C ASN A 714 -3.08 15.57 -0.69
N GLY A 715 -3.45 14.33 -1.03
CA GLY A 715 -2.54 13.19 -1.09
C GLY A 715 -2.14 12.60 0.27
N MET A 716 -2.69 13.10 1.39
CA MET A 716 -2.36 12.56 2.72
C MET A 716 -2.76 11.07 2.84
N PRO A 717 -1.93 10.23 3.46
CA PRO A 717 -2.27 8.83 3.69
C PRO A 717 -3.54 8.64 4.55
N VAL A 718 -4.33 7.61 4.23
CA VAL A 718 -5.56 7.27 4.97
C VAL A 718 -5.22 6.65 6.32
N ILE A 719 -4.28 5.71 6.36
CA ILE A 719 -3.62 5.30 7.60
C ILE A 719 -2.22 5.88 7.65
N ARG A 720 -1.81 6.38 8.81
CA ARG A 720 -0.59 7.18 8.98
C ARG A 720 0.35 6.55 9.99
N PRO A 721 1.58 6.19 9.60
CA PRO A 721 2.61 5.80 10.55
C PRO A 721 3.04 7.01 11.39
N HIS A 722 3.76 6.75 12.48
CA HIS A 722 4.10 7.78 13.45
C HIS A 722 4.94 8.92 12.90
N TYR A 723 5.95 8.64 12.07
CA TYR A 723 6.79 9.70 11.47
C TYR A 723 5.98 10.70 10.63
N VAL A 724 4.79 10.33 10.14
CA VAL A 724 3.89 11.23 9.40
C VAL A 724 3.12 12.15 10.35
N VAL A 725 2.69 11.65 11.51
CA VAL A 725 1.89 12.42 12.48
C VAL A 725 2.78 13.24 13.42
N PHE A 726 3.94 12.69 13.77
CA PHE A 726 4.92 13.25 14.70
C PHE A 726 6.32 13.24 14.05
N PRO A 727 6.57 14.10 13.05
CA PRO A 727 7.81 14.10 12.26
C PRO A 727 9.08 14.51 13.02
N HIS A 728 8.95 14.93 14.28
CA HIS A 728 10.07 15.32 15.13
C HIS A 728 10.35 14.30 16.25
N ASP A 729 9.56 13.23 16.33
CA ASP A 729 9.70 12.19 17.34
C ASP A 729 10.48 10.98 16.78
N GLU A 730 11.80 10.98 17.03
CA GLU A 730 12.70 9.94 16.54
C GLU A 730 12.33 8.52 16.98
N ALA A 731 11.78 8.36 18.18
CA ALA A 731 11.37 7.05 18.70
C ALA A 731 10.19 6.47 17.90
N GLY A 732 9.41 7.32 17.23
CA GLY A 732 8.30 6.93 16.36
C GLY A 732 8.70 6.48 14.96
N PHE A 733 9.93 6.72 14.50
CA PHE A 733 10.30 6.55 13.08
C PHE A 733 10.23 5.09 12.61
N ALA A 734 10.68 4.16 13.44
CA ALA A 734 10.69 2.73 13.10
C ALA A 734 9.37 1.99 13.43
N ILE A 735 8.38 2.66 14.04
CA ILE A 735 7.15 2.02 14.49
C ILE A 735 6.25 1.68 13.28
N ASP A 736 5.94 0.40 13.14
CA ASP A 736 5.17 -0.16 12.02
C ASP A 736 4.05 -1.13 12.44
N ASP A 737 3.75 -1.20 13.74
CA ASP A 737 2.72 -2.07 14.33
C ASP A 737 1.53 -1.29 14.93
N GLN A 738 1.57 0.04 14.91
CA GLN A 738 0.50 0.94 15.31
C GLN A 738 0.44 2.16 14.41
N PHE A 739 -0.76 2.71 14.20
CA PHE A 739 -0.99 3.76 13.22
C PHE A 739 -2.21 4.60 13.55
N PHE A 740 -2.26 5.79 12.96
CA PHE A 740 -3.41 6.69 13.05
C PHE A 740 -4.33 6.55 11.84
N VAL A 741 -5.64 6.75 12.05
CA VAL A 741 -6.63 6.80 10.95
C VAL A 741 -6.94 8.24 10.57
N GLY A 742 -6.45 8.68 9.42
CA GLY A 742 -6.62 10.03 8.89
C GLY A 742 -6.20 11.12 9.90
N SER A 743 -6.91 12.25 9.85
CA SER A 743 -6.79 13.34 10.82
C SER A 743 -7.68 13.15 12.07
N SER A 744 -8.26 11.96 12.27
CA SER A 744 -9.25 11.72 13.32
C SER A 744 -8.65 11.67 14.74
N GLY A 745 -7.35 11.39 14.86
CA GLY A 745 -6.68 11.12 16.14
C GLY A 745 -7.01 9.74 16.75
N LEU A 746 -7.62 8.84 15.97
CA LEU A 746 -7.78 7.44 16.34
C LEU A 746 -6.44 6.72 16.15
N LEU A 747 -5.86 6.20 17.24
CA LEU A 747 -4.64 5.39 17.26
C LEU A 747 -5.02 3.91 17.45
N VAL A 748 -4.55 3.07 16.54
CA VAL A 748 -4.87 1.63 16.49
C VAL A 748 -3.59 0.83 16.67
N LYS A 749 -3.63 -0.21 17.52
CA LYS A 749 -2.59 -1.24 17.60
C LYS A 749 -3.22 -2.63 17.62
N PRO A 750 -3.46 -3.26 16.45
CA PRO A 750 -4.02 -4.60 16.40
C PRO A 750 -3.09 -5.63 17.04
N VAL A 751 -3.66 -6.68 17.64
CA VAL A 751 -2.88 -7.81 18.19
C VAL A 751 -2.59 -8.80 17.07
N THR A 752 -1.31 -9.01 16.76
CA THR A 752 -0.86 -9.90 15.68
C THR A 752 0.00 -11.07 16.17
N ALA A 753 -0.16 -11.46 17.43
CA ALA A 753 0.51 -12.64 18.00
C ALA A 753 -0.46 -13.47 18.85
N LYS A 754 -0.19 -14.78 18.91
CA LYS A 754 -1.03 -15.77 19.58
C LYS A 754 -1.01 -15.62 21.11
N GLY A 755 -2.18 -15.78 21.74
CA GLY A 755 -2.32 -15.83 23.20
C GLY A 755 -2.13 -14.49 23.91
N VAL A 756 -1.99 -13.39 23.16
CA VAL A 756 -1.76 -12.06 23.73
C VAL A 756 -3.06 -11.52 24.33
N THR A 757 -2.99 -11.04 25.57
CA THR A 757 -4.10 -10.44 26.33
C THR A 757 -3.84 -9.01 26.76
N GLU A 758 -2.65 -8.48 26.50
CA GLU A 758 -2.25 -7.10 26.75
C GLU A 758 -1.30 -6.62 25.65
N ALA A 759 -1.33 -5.34 25.32
CA ALA A 759 -0.48 -4.76 24.27
C ALA A 759 0.16 -3.46 24.75
N THR A 760 1.44 -3.27 24.44
CA THR A 760 2.16 -2.02 24.70
C THR A 760 1.96 -1.07 23.53
N VAL A 761 1.39 0.11 23.80
CA VAL A 761 1.17 1.18 22.82
C VAL A 761 2.09 2.35 23.14
N TYR A 762 2.83 2.82 22.15
CA TYR A 762 3.67 4.00 22.28
C TYR A 762 2.85 5.29 22.07
N LEU A 763 2.97 6.24 23.00
CA LEU A 763 2.34 7.56 22.96
C LEU A 763 3.41 8.65 22.79
N PRO A 764 3.43 9.39 21.67
CA PRO A 764 4.58 10.21 21.25
C PRO A 764 4.69 11.60 21.92
N GLU A 765 3.72 12.00 22.74
CA GLU A 765 3.68 13.38 23.26
C GLU A 765 3.01 13.47 24.66
N ASP A 766 3.16 14.62 25.32
CA ASP A 766 2.52 14.91 26.62
C ASP A 766 1.03 15.29 26.50
N GLU A 767 0.23 14.35 26.00
CA GLU A 767 -1.22 14.47 25.84
C GLU A 767 -1.96 13.27 26.45
N VAL A 768 -3.26 13.43 26.68
CA VAL A 768 -4.15 12.36 27.12
C VAL A 768 -4.62 11.50 25.95
N TYR A 769 -4.71 10.19 26.14
CA TYR A 769 -5.26 9.24 25.17
C TYR A 769 -6.36 8.42 25.82
N TYR A 770 -7.56 8.44 25.26
CA TYR A 770 -8.74 7.77 25.82
C TYR A 770 -8.99 6.44 25.15
N ASP A 771 -9.10 5.37 25.91
CA ASP A 771 -9.59 4.09 25.39
C ASP A 771 -11.01 4.25 24.81
N TYR A 772 -11.19 3.82 23.57
CA TYR A 772 -12.44 4.02 22.84
C TYR A 772 -13.63 3.33 23.52
N PHE A 773 -13.42 2.19 24.18
CA PHE A 773 -14.48 1.34 24.72
C PHE A 773 -14.74 1.61 26.21
N THR A 774 -13.68 1.73 27.00
CA THR A 774 -13.72 1.85 28.47
C THR A 774 -13.62 3.28 28.96
N HIS A 775 -13.23 4.22 28.08
CA HIS A 775 -12.93 5.61 28.41
C HIS A 775 -11.79 5.79 29.43
N HIS A 776 -10.94 4.77 29.61
CA HIS A 776 -9.73 4.90 30.42
C HIS A 776 -8.78 5.93 29.79
N ALA A 777 -8.37 6.93 30.57
CA ALA A 777 -7.44 7.96 30.15
C ALA A 777 -6.01 7.54 30.47
N TYR A 778 -5.21 7.26 29.44
CA TYR A 778 -3.77 7.04 29.50
C TYR A 778 -3.01 8.36 29.31
N ARG A 779 -1.79 8.45 29.87
CA ARG A 779 -0.95 9.64 29.77
C ARG A 779 0.30 9.38 28.96
N GLY A 780 0.50 10.16 27.89
CA GLY A 780 1.77 10.24 27.19
C GLY A 780 2.79 11.11 27.94
N SER A 781 3.94 11.35 27.31
CA SER A 781 5.01 12.21 27.84
C SER A 781 5.70 12.98 26.73
N ALA A 782 6.34 14.09 27.06
CA ALA A 782 6.99 14.97 26.07
C ALA A 782 8.12 14.26 25.29
N ASN A 783 8.71 13.20 25.86
CA ASN A 783 9.76 12.40 25.24
C ASN A 783 9.22 11.04 24.75
N GLY A 784 7.89 10.92 24.60
CA GLY A 784 7.23 9.64 24.34
C GLY A 784 7.06 8.78 25.59
N LYS A 785 6.09 7.87 25.58
CA LYS A 785 5.88 6.89 26.65
C LYS A 785 5.11 5.67 26.16
N ASP A 786 5.59 4.50 26.54
CA ASP A 786 4.86 3.25 26.39
C ASP A 786 3.81 3.08 27.51
N VAL A 787 2.61 2.66 27.11
CA VAL A 787 1.52 2.29 28.03
C VAL A 787 1.00 0.89 27.69
N THR A 788 0.64 0.11 28.71
CA THR A 788 0.10 -1.23 28.54
C THR A 788 -1.43 -1.20 28.59
N LEU A 789 -2.08 -1.71 27.55
CA LEU A 789 -3.53 -1.77 27.42
C LEU A 789 -4.03 -3.22 27.51
N PRO A 790 -5.21 -3.46 28.10
CA PRO A 790 -5.91 -4.72 27.93
C PRO A 790 -6.17 -5.00 26.45
N ALA A 791 -5.90 -6.23 26.04
CA ALA A 791 -6.04 -6.70 24.68
C ALA A 791 -6.57 -8.13 24.67
N ALA A 792 -7.56 -8.45 25.51
CA ALA A 792 -8.23 -9.75 25.47
C ALA A 792 -8.81 -10.05 24.07
N LEU A 793 -9.23 -11.28 23.79
CA LEU A 793 -9.63 -11.68 22.43
C LEU A 793 -10.72 -10.79 21.80
N HIS A 794 -11.67 -10.30 22.61
CA HIS A 794 -12.76 -9.40 22.18
C HIS A 794 -12.38 -7.91 22.18
N GLN A 795 -11.12 -7.58 22.53
CA GLN A 795 -10.62 -6.22 22.62
C GLN A 795 -9.56 -5.96 21.54
N VAL A 796 -9.60 -4.76 20.99
CA VAL A 796 -8.57 -4.21 20.13
C VAL A 796 -8.03 -2.95 20.79
N PRO A 797 -6.71 -2.82 21.01
CA PRO A 797 -6.11 -1.58 21.49
C PRO A 797 -6.45 -0.41 20.55
N LEU A 798 -7.34 0.47 21.03
CA LEU A 798 -7.93 1.55 20.25
C LEU A 798 -8.08 2.79 21.11
N LEU A 799 -7.26 3.79 20.83
CA LEU A 799 -7.18 5.03 21.59
C LEU A 799 -7.69 6.22 20.76
N ILE A 800 -8.34 7.16 21.44
CA ILE A 800 -8.71 8.47 20.90
C ILE A 800 -7.75 9.48 21.53
N ARG A 801 -6.89 10.10 20.70
CA ARG A 801 -6.03 11.20 21.12
C ARG A 801 -6.87 12.37 21.65
N GLY A 802 -6.45 12.96 22.77
CA GLY A 802 -7.03 14.19 23.30
C GLY A 802 -6.94 15.31 22.27
N GLY A 803 -8.01 16.07 22.11
CA GLY A 803 -8.11 17.07 21.05
C GLY A 803 -8.93 16.62 19.84
N SER A 804 -9.50 15.41 19.85
CA SER A 804 -10.22 14.86 18.71
C SER A 804 -11.74 14.77 18.88
N ILE A 805 -12.48 14.93 17.78
CA ILE A 805 -13.92 14.67 17.70
C ILE A 805 -14.19 13.61 16.62
N LEU A 806 -14.77 12.48 17.02
CA LEU A 806 -15.08 11.36 16.13
C LEU A 806 -16.57 11.31 15.77
N PRO A 807 -16.96 11.53 14.50
CA PRO A 807 -18.31 11.28 14.03
C PRO A 807 -18.52 9.80 13.70
N THR A 808 -19.57 9.19 14.26
CA THR A 808 -19.90 7.77 14.06
C THR A 808 -21.39 7.56 13.83
N ARG A 809 -21.76 6.46 13.17
CA ARG A 809 -23.16 6.02 13.01
C ARG A 809 -23.39 4.74 13.81
N GLU A 810 -24.00 4.86 14.98
CA GLU A 810 -24.09 3.74 15.95
C GLU A 810 -25.27 2.79 15.70
N ARG A 811 -26.14 3.10 14.74
CA ARG A 811 -27.29 2.24 14.42
C ARG A 811 -26.84 1.13 13.47
N PRO A 812 -26.81 -0.15 13.90
CA PRO A 812 -26.38 -1.23 13.02
C PRO A 812 -27.36 -1.41 11.86
N ARG A 813 -26.82 -1.50 10.65
CA ARG A 813 -27.54 -1.85 9.42
C ARG A 813 -26.80 -2.99 8.74
N ARG A 814 -27.45 -3.67 7.80
CA ARG A 814 -26.88 -4.81 7.08
C ARG A 814 -25.82 -4.43 6.03
N SER A 815 -25.84 -3.19 5.54
CA SER A 815 -24.91 -2.65 4.55
C SER A 815 -24.82 -1.13 4.66
N SER A 816 -23.75 -0.54 4.13
CA SER A 816 -23.47 0.88 4.28
C SER A 816 -24.46 1.81 3.58
N PRO A 817 -25.05 1.50 2.40
CA PRO A 817 -26.01 2.39 1.75
C PRO A 817 -27.27 2.60 2.61
N LEU A 818 -27.66 1.59 3.40
CA LEU A 818 -28.80 1.67 4.32
C LEU A 818 -28.54 2.54 5.55
N MET A 819 -27.28 2.93 5.78
CA MET A 819 -26.90 3.85 6.85
C MET A 819 -27.04 5.31 6.43
N LYS A 820 -27.29 5.62 5.14
CA LYS A 820 -27.24 6.97 4.56
C LYS A 820 -28.05 8.02 5.33
N HIS A 821 -29.19 7.64 5.91
CA HIS A 821 -30.07 8.54 6.67
C HIS A 821 -30.01 8.33 8.18
N ASP A 822 -29.09 7.49 8.67
CA ASP A 822 -28.91 7.32 10.10
C ASP A 822 -28.23 8.54 10.74
N PRO A 823 -28.63 8.89 11.97
CA PRO A 823 -28.06 10.00 12.72
C PRO A 823 -26.64 9.68 13.21
N PHE A 824 -25.95 10.74 13.64
CA PHE A 824 -24.58 10.68 14.12
C PHE A 824 -24.50 10.70 15.65
N THR A 825 -23.51 10.00 16.17
CA THR A 825 -22.93 10.22 17.50
C THR A 825 -21.59 10.90 17.35
N LEU A 826 -21.36 12.00 18.08
CA LEU A 826 -20.04 12.63 18.16
C LEU A 826 -19.39 12.28 19.51
N ARG A 827 -18.21 11.65 19.46
CA ARG A 827 -17.35 11.47 20.64
C ARG A 827 -16.33 12.61 20.67
N VAL A 828 -16.31 13.38 21.76
CA VAL A 828 -15.46 14.56 21.96
C VAL A 828 -14.42 14.20 23.02
N ALA A 829 -13.21 13.86 22.60
CA ALA A 829 -12.07 13.61 23.48
C ALA A 829 -11.34 14.93 23.74
N LEU A 830 -11.52 15.53 24.92
CA LEU A 830 -10.90 16.82 25.23
C LEU A 830 -9.38 16.65 25.42
N SER A 831 -8.60 17.56 24.86
CA SER A 831 -7.17 17.70 25.16
C SER A 831 -6.94 18.16 26.59
N LYS A 832 -5.69 18.12 27.07
CA LYS A 832 -5.29 18.77 28.34
C LYS A 832 -5.69 20.25 28.39
N ALA A 833 -5.74 20.93 27.25
CA ALA A 833 -6.20 22.32 27.13
C ALA A 833 -7.74 22.47 27.18
N GLY A 834 -8.50 21.37 27.19
CA GLY A 834 -9.96 21.38 27.17
C GLY A 834 -10.55 21.74 25.80
N SER A 835 -9.81 21.47 24.72
CA SER A 835 -10.24 21.69 23.34
C SER A 835 -10.35 20.37 22.58
N ALA A 836 -11.14 20.36 21.50
CA ALA A 836 -11.14 19.26 20.54
C ALA A 836 -11.62 19.73 19.15
N ARG A 837 -11.20 19.03 18.10
CA ARG A 837 -11.60 19.29 16.71
C ARG A 837 -11.84 17.98 15.97
N GLY A 838 -12.77 17.97 15.03
CA GLY A 838 -12.96 16.88 14.08
C GLY A 838 -13.74 17.33 12.86
N GLU A 839 -13.72 16.52 11.82
CA GLU A 839 -14.38 16.82 10.55
C GLU A 839 -15.32 15.68 10.13
N LEU A 840 -16.28 16.02 9.28
CA LEU A 840 -17.18 15.07 8.64
C LEU A 840 -17.45 15.50 7.21
N TYR A 841 -17.10 14.64 6.26
CA TYR A 841 -17.44 14.81 4.85
C TYR A 841 -18.52 13.82 4.42
N LEU A 842 -19.53 14.30 3.68
CA LEU A 842 -20.64 13.51 3.17
C LEU A 842 -20.95 13.94 1.73
N ASP A 843 -21.18 12.98 0.85
CA ASP A 843 -21.80 13.17 -0.46
C ASP A 843 -22.74 11.98 -0.75
N ASP A 844 -23.21 11.82 -1.98
CA ASP A 844 -24.10 10.72 -2.33
C ASP A 844 -23.48 9.31 -2.23
N GLY A 845 -22.15 9.21 -2.08
CA GLY A 845 -21.37 8.00 -1.95
C GLY A 845 -21.18 7.19 -3.25
N VAL A 846 -21.69 7.64 -4.39
CA VAL A 846 -21.72 6.83 -5.63
C VAL A 846 -21.28 7.59 -6.88
N THR A 847 -21.66 8.86 -7.05
CA THR A 847 -21.41 9.60 -8.30
C THR A 847 -20.28 10.63 -8.16
N PHE A 848 -19.98 11.32 -9.26
CA PHE A 848 -19.06 12.46 -9.27
C PHE A 848 -19.73 13.81 -8.95
N SER A 849 -21.01 13.86 -8.58
CA SER A 849 -21.74 15.12 -8.30
C SER A 849 -21.13 15.95 -7.17
N HIS A 850 -20.30 15.38 -6.29
CA HIS A 850 -19.53 16.15 -5.32
C HIS A 850 -18.63 17.20 -6.00
N ARG A 851 -18.08 16.90 -7.19
CA ARG A 851 -17.28 17.85 -8.00
C ARG A 851 -18.10 19.04 -8.51
N GLU A 852 -19.42 18.96 -8.42
CA GLU A 852 -20.37 20.03 -8.75
C GLU A 852 -20.92 20.72 -7.49
N GLY A 853 -20.31 20.50 -6.33
CA GLY A 853 -20.73 21.08 -5.06
C GLY A 853 -21.84 20.33 -4.33
N GLN A 854 -22.21 19.11 -4.76
CA GLN A 854 -23.26 18.29 -4.12
C GLN A 854 -22.68 17.47 -2.94
N PHE A 855 -22.27 18.15 -1.88
CA PHE A 855 -21.73 17.54 -0.66
C PHE A 855 -22.10 18.35 0.58
N VAL A 856 -21.78 17.81 1.76
CA VAL A 856 -21.81 18.49 3.05
C VAL A 856 -20.47 18.23 3.75
N TRP A 857 -19.76 19.29 4.15
CA TRP A 857 -18.48 19.17 4.84
C TRP A 857 -18.47 20.04 6.10
N ARG A 858 -18.35 19.40 7.26
CA ARG A 858 -18.55 20.01 8.58
C ARG A 858 -17.27 19.98 9.39
N GLU A 859 -17.00 21.07 10.12
CA GLU A 859 -16.11 21.07 11.28
C GLU A 859 -16.95 20.92 12.54
N PHE A 860 -16.45 20.16 13.49
CA PHE A 860 -16.86 20.19 14.89
C PHE A 860 -15.71 20.71 15.74
N LYS A 861 -16.02 21.62 16.66
CA LYS A 861 -15.01 22.23 17.53
C LYS A 861 -15.52 22.37 18.96
N ALA A 862 -14.76 21.87 19.93
CA ALA A 862 -14.95 22.07 21.35
C ALA A 862 -13.88 23.01 21.89
N GLU A 863 -14.27 24.04 22.64
CA GLU A 863 -13.35 25.00 23.25
C GLU A 863 -13.78 25.34 24.68
N LYS A 864 -12.84 25.22 25.62
CA LYS A 864 -13.02 25.67 27.00
C LYS A 864 -12.65 27.15 27.13
N GLN A 865 -13.54 27.93 27.73
CA GLN A 865 -13.33 29.33 28.12
C GLN A 865 -13.83 29.52 29.56
N GLY A 866 -12.89 29.62 30.51
CA GLY A 866 -13.22 29.71 31.93
C GLY A 866 -14.03 28.48 32.41
N LYS A 867 -15.27 28.71 32.84
CA LYS A 867 -16.22 27.68 33.31
C LYS A 867 -17.20 27.22 32.23
N THR A 868 -16.94 27.53 30.98
CA THR A 868 -17.81 27.17 29.87
C THR A 868 -17.04 26.34 28.85
N VAL A 869 -17.65 25.26 28.36
CA VAL A 869 -17.18 24.55 27.17
C VAL A 869 -18.22 24.77 26.06
N ARG A 870 -17.77 25.25 24.91
CA ARG A 870 -18.62 25.44 23.73
C ARG A 870 -18.29 24.37 22.71
N LEU A 871 -19.30 23.61 22.28
CA LEU A 871 -19.21 22.68 21.16
C LEU A 871 -19.98 23.27 19.98
N SER A 872 -19.33 23.46 18.83
CA SER A 872 -19.95 24.05 17.65
C SER A 872 -19.80 23.17 16.42
N SER A 873 -20.73 23.30 15.48
CA SER A 873 -20.58 22.84 14.10
C SER A 873 -20.55 24.02 13.15
N LYS A 874 -19.63 23.98 12.17
CA LYS A 874 -19.49 24.98 11.12
C LYS A 874 -19.36 24.34 9.75
N ASP A 875 -19.82 25.05 8.73
CA ASP A 875 -19.71 24.64 7.33
C ASP A 875 -18.32 24.90 6.74
N LEU A 876 -17.53 23.85 6.55
CA LEU A 876 -16.23 23.95 5.89
C LEU A 876 -16.38 24.12 4.37
N GLY A 877 -17.47 23.62 3.78
CA GLY A 877 -17.74 23.78 2.34
C GLY A 877 -17.82 25.25 1.91
N THR A 878 -18.52 26.08 2.69
CA THR A 878 -18.58 27.54 2.44
C THR A 878 -17.25 28.25 2.71
N GLN A 879 -16.50 27.79 3.71
CA GLN A 879 -15.26 28.45 4.13
C GLN A 879 -14.06 28.12 3.22
N TYR A 880 -13.99 26.89 2.72
CA TYR A 880 -12.87 26.36 1.94
C TYR A 880 -13.35 25.54 0.73
N PRO A 881 -14.18 26.10 -0.18
CA PRO A 881 -14.76 25.35 -1.29
C PRO A 881 -13.70 24.74 -2.23
N SER A 882 -12.55 25.40 -2.40
CA SER A 882 -11.42 24.89 -3.21
C SER A 882 -10.69 23.71 -2.57
N GLN A 883 -10.90 23.46 -1.29
CA GLN A 883 -10.31 22.32 -0.57
C GLN A 883 -11.33 21.21 -0.37
N ALA A 884 -12.55 21.33 -0.91
CA ALA A 884 -13.63 20.37 -0.72
C ALA A 884 -13.43 19.08 -1.51
N VAL A 885 -12.97 19.25 -2.76
CA VAL A 885 -12.97 18.25 -3.82
C VAL A 885 -11.71 18.38 -4.65
N ASP A 886 -11.26 17.26 -5.18
CA ASP A 886 -10.05 17.19 -5.98
C ASP A 886 -10.24 17.72 -7.40
N GLY A 887 -9.20 18.34 -7.95
CA GLY A 887 -9.09 18.70 -9.37
C GLY A 887 -10.11 19.70 -9.90
N VAL A 888 -11.02 20.21 -9.07
CA VAL A 888 -12.09 21.13 -9.48
C VAL A 888 -12.16 22.32 -8.53
N ALA A 889 -11.84 23.50 -9.07
CA ALA A 889 -12.08 24.75 -8.36
C ALA A 889 -13.59 25.04 -8.35
N LEU A 890 -14.23 24.82 -7.20
CA LEU A 890 -15.62 25.24 -6.98
C LEU A 890 -15.68 26.76 -6.90
N ALA A 891 -16.11 27.40 -7.99
CA ALA A 891 -16.20 28.87 -8.06
C ALA A 891 -17.17 29.45 -7.01
N LYS A 892 -18.26 28.72 -6.71
CA LYS A 892 -19.21 28.99 -5.63
C LYS A 892 -19.74 27.65 -5.13
N TYR A 893 -19.86 27.50 -3.81
CA TYR A 893 -20.54 26.38 -3.16
C TYR A 893 -21.86 26.88 -2.58
N ASP A 894 -22.94 26.13 -2.82
CA ASP A 894 -24.24 26.36 -2.18
C ASP A 894 -24.47 25.31 -1.10
N ARG A 895 -24.68 25.78 0.13
CA ARG A 895 -24.98 24.92 1.28
C ARG A 895 -26.39 24.30 1.21
N THR A 896 -27.29 24.85 0.39
CA THR A 896 -28.63 24.30 0.12
C THR A 896 -28.66 23.48 -1.17
N ASN A 897 -27.62 22.68 -1.40
CA ASN A 897 -27.52 21.81 -2.58
C ASN A 897 -28.44 20.58 -2.48
N THR A 898 -28.69 19.93 -3.62
CA THR A 898 -29.59 18.76 -3.74
C THR A 898 -29.23 17.63 -2.78
N PHE A 899 -27.92 17.39 -2.57
CA PHE A 899 -27.49 16.37 -1.62
C PHE A 899 -27.88 16.76 -0.18
N SER A 900 -27.65 18.00 0.24
CA SER A 900 -28.05 18.50 1.55
C SER A 900 -29.56 18.37 1.80
N GLU A 901 -30.39 18.66 0.78
CA GLU A 901 -31.85 18.51 0.84
C GLU A 901 -32.26 17.04 1.10
N SER A 902 -31.55 16.10 0.45
CA SER A 902 -31.80 14.66 0.60
C SER A 902 -31.53 14.13 2.01
N ILE A 903 -30.75 14.84 2.82
CA ILE A 903 -30.37 14.42 4.18
C ILE A 903 -30.84 15.39 5.28
N THR A 904 -31.84 16.23 5.01
CA THR A 904 -32.42 17.18 5.98
C THR A 904 -32.91 16.54 7.29
N SER A 905 -33.28 15.26 7.26
CA SER A 905 -33.68 14.49 8.45
C SER A 905 -32.51 14.02 9.33
N VAL A 906 -31.28 14.09 8.82
CA VAL A 906 -30.08 13.57 9.50
C VAL A 906 -29.60 14.58 10.54
N LYS A 907 -29.40 14.08 11.76
CA LYS A 907 -29.04 14.87 12.94
C LYS A 907 -27.95 14.21 13.76
N VAL A 908 -27.35 14.96 14.66
CA VAL A 908 -26.62 14.42 15.81
C VAL A 908 -27.65 13.97 16.84
N GLU A 909 -27.68 12.68 17.16
CA GLU A 909 -28.58 12.12 18.18
C GLU A 909 -27.92 11.94 19.54
N LYS A 910 -26.58 11.97 19.61
CA LYS A 910 -25.84 11.72 20.85
C LYS A 910 -24.49 12.41 20.82
N LEU A 911 -24.10 12.97 21.97
CA LEU A 911 -22.76 13.49 22.20
C LEU A 911 -22.18 12.77 23.41
N VAL A 912 -20.93 12.34 23.31
CA VAL A 912 -20.16 11.73 24.41
C VAL A 912 -18.90 12.56 24.59
N ILE A 913 -18.80 13.33 25.68
CA ILE A 913 -17.66 14.20 25.95
C ILE A 913 -16.82 13.58 27.08
N LEU A 914 -15.53 13.36 26.81
CA LEU A 914 -14.57 12.73 27.71
C LEU A 914 -13.63 13.77 28.31
N GLY A 915 -13.29 13.60 29.59
CA GLY A 915 -12.27 14.41 30.27
C GLY A 915 -12.70 15.83 30.63
N LEU A 916 -14.00 16.08 30.78
CA LEU A 916 -14.55 17.37 31.16
C LEU A 916 -14.03 17.81 32.54
N SER A 917 -13.55 19.06 32.64
CA SER A 917 -12.84 19.58 33.83
C SER A 917 -13.70 19.83 35.07
N GLY A 918 -14.98 19.50 35.04
CA GLY A 918 -15.91 19.69 36.16
C GLY A 918 -17.31 19.19 35.84
N LYS A 919 -18.15 19.07 36.85
CA LYS A 919 -19.55 18.69 36.69
C LYS A 919 -20.34 19.81 35.98
N PRO A 920 -21.15 19.50 34.95
CA PRO A 920 -22.01 20.49 34.33
C PRO A 920 -23.09 20.99 35.32
N SER A 921 -23.26 22.31 35.40
CA SER A 921 -24.42 22.94 36.05
C SER A 921 -25.58 23.12 35.07
N ARG A 922 -25.29 23.30 33.78
CA ARG A 922 -26.28 23.51 32.72
C ARG A 922 -25.72 23.13 31.37
N VAL A 923 -26.54 22.54 30.50
CA VAL A 923 -26.20 22.26 29.10
C VAL A 923 -27.36 22.72 28.22
N ARG A 924 -27.08 23.57 27.24
CA ARG A 924 -28.12 24.18 26.39
C ARG A 924 -27.67 24.34 24.95
N LEU A 925 -28.62 24.30 24.03
CA LEU A 925 -28.40 24.72 22.65
C LEU A 925 -28.46 26.25 22.58
N SER A 926 -27.50 26.89 21.92
CA SER A 926 -27.48 28.34 21.74
C SER A 926 -28.68 28.78 20.90
N GLY A 927 -29.46 29.75 21.40
CA GLY A 927 -30.75 30.13 20.82
C GLY A 927 -31.89 29.12 21.03
N GLY A 928 -31.63 28.01 21.72
CA GLY A 928 -32.62 26.97 22.08
C GLY A 928 -32.78 26.80 23.59
N GLY A 929 -33.35 25.65 23.99
CA GLY A 929 -33.59 25.29 25.38
C GLY A 929 -32.48 24.46 26.03
N ASP A 930 -32.71 24.08 27.28
CA ASP A 930 -31.86 23.14 28.02
C ASP A 930 -31.97 21.74 27.40
N LEU A 931 -30.85 21.02 27.37
CA LEU A 931 -30.74 19.68 26.79
C LEU A 931 -30.81 18.61 27.88
N GLU A 932 -31.23 17.40 27.53
CA GLU A 932 -31.14 16.24 28.42
C GLU A 932 -29.70 15.71 28.43
N TRP A 933 -29.14 15.51 29.62
CA TRP A 933 -27.78 14.99 29.78
C TRP A 933 -27.61 14.18 31.06
N SER A 934 -26.57 13.35 31.07
CA SER A 934 -26.07 12.64 32.25
C SER A 934 -24.57 12.81 32.38
N TYR A 935 -24.07 12.91 33.61
CA TYR A 935 -22.64 13.08 33.88
C TYR A 935 -22.15 12.02 34.86
N ALA A 936 -21.04 11.38 34.53
CA ALA A 936 -20.26 10.53 35.43
C ALA A 936 -18.95 11.25 35.77
N ALA A 937 -18.68 11.40 37.06
CA ALA A 937 -17.40 11.94 37.54
C ALA A 937 -16.27 10.93 37.26
N GLY A 938 -15.07 11.46 37.02
CA GLY A 938 -13.89 10.67 36.69
C GLY A 938 -12.69 11.58 36.49
N ILE A 939 -11.63 11.01 35.92
CA ILE A 939 -10.39 11.73 35.62
C ILE A 939 -10.63 12.81 34.55
N VAL A 940 -10.09 14.01 34.75
CA VAL A 940 -10.23 15.10 33.78
C VAL A 940 -9.06 15.11 32.78
N ALA A 941 -9.24 15.76 31.63
CA ALA A 941 -8.24 15.79 30.58
C ALA A 941 -6.88 16.36 31.06
N SER A 942 -6.91 17.39 31.91
CA SER A 942 -5.72 18.06 32.44
C SER A 942 -5.04 17.34 33.61
N ASP A 943 -5.61 16.26 34.16
CA ASP A 943 -5.00 15.52 35.26
C ASP A 943 -3.72 14.81 34.81
N THR A 944 -2.83 14.51 35.76
CA THR A 944 -1.62 13.70 35.51
C THR A 944 -1.82 12.22 35.83
N LYS A 945 -2.90 11.87 36.53
CA LYS A 945 -3.24 10.48 36.86
C LYS A 945 -4.00 9.81 35.72
N GLU A 946 -3.81 8.50 35.59
CA GLU A 946 -4.58 7.63 34.71
C GLU A 946 -5.83 7.11 35.43
N GLY A 947 -6.85 6.71 34.67
CA GLY A 947 -8.10 6.17 35.19
C GLY A 947 -9.30 6.43 34.27
N VAL A 948 -10.48 5.95 34.63
CA VAL A 948 -11.71 6.19 33.85
C VAL A 948 -12.00 7.69 33.78
N ALA A 949 -12.12 8.23 32.57
CA ALA A 949 -12.36 9.64 32.34
C ALA A 949 -13.73 10.08 32.88
N SER A 950 -13.86 11.36 33.21
CA SER A 950 -15.19 11.96 33.37
C SER A 950 -15.95 11.91 32.04
N VAL A 951 -17.24 11.59 32.08
CA VAL A 951 -18.07 11.41 30.88
C VAL A 951 -19.34 12.22 30.98
N LEU A 952 -19.57 13.11 30.02
CA LEU A 952 -20.85 13.79 29.81
C LEU A 952 -21.52 13.20 28.57
N ILE A 953 -22.76 12.70 28.73
CA ILE A 953 -23.60 12.25 27.63
C ILE A 953 -24.74 13.24 27.45
N ILE A 954 -24.86 13.83 26.28
CA ILE A 954 -26.01 14.68 25.90
C ILE A 954 -26.87 13.85 24.94
N LYS A 955 -28.14 13.65 25.30
CA LYS A 955 -29.07 12.83 24.51
C LYS A 955 -29.92 13.71 23.61
N ASN A 956 -30.03 13.28 22.35
CA ASN A 956 -30.84 13.89 21.31
C ASN A 956 -30.77 15.42 21.32
N PRO A 957 -29.59 16.03 21.07
CA PRO A 957 -29.47 17.48 20.99
C PRO A 957 -30.29 18.08 19.84
N VAL A 958 -30.81 17.23 18.94
CA VAL A 958 -31.58 17.59 17.73
C VAL A 958 -30.80 18.56 16.83
N ALA A 959 -29.47 18.49 16.90
CA ALA A 959 -28.58 19.33 16.10
C ALA A 959 -28.49 18.76 14.68
N SER A 960 -29.01 19.50 13.69
CA SER A 960 -28.96 19.12 12.28
C SER A 960 -27.51 18.95 11.81
N ILE A 961 -27.23 17.92 11.00
CA ILE A 961 -25.86 17.70 10.48
C ILE A 961 -25.48 18.70 9.39
N ILE A 962 -26.46 19.30 8.73
CA ILE A 962 -26.27 20.23 7.61
C ILE A 962 -26.28 21.71 8.04
N SER A 963 -26.42 21.99 9.34
CA SER A 963 -26.60 23.35 9.85
C SER A 963 -25.54 23.71 10.89
N ASP A 964 -25.26 25.01 10.99
CA ASP A 964 -24.44 25.52 12.08
C ASP A 964 -25.24 25.48 13.38
N TRP A 965 -24.57 25.08 14.47
CA TRP A 965 -25.14 25.04 15.80
C TRP A 965 -24.04 25.21 16.85
N GLU A 966 -24.42 25.63 18.05
CA GLU A 966 -23.53 25.73 19.20
C GLU A 966 -24.24 25.19 20.45
N ILE A 967 -23.58 24.31 21.18
CA ILE A 967 -24.00 23.79 22.47
C ILE A 967 -23.07 24.38 23.54
N VAL A 968 -23.67 24.95 24.58
CA VAL A 968 -22.97 25.59 25.69
C VAL A 968 -23.11 24.72 26.93
N ILE A 969 -21.97 24.30 27.48
CA ILE A 969 -21.87 23.51 28.71
C ILE A 969 -21.29 24.43 29.78
N GLU A 970 -22.08 24.76 30.78
CA GLU A 970 -21.66 25.55 31.95
C GLU A 970 -21.24 24.59 33.07
N LEU A 971 -20.07 24.81 33.65
CA LEU A 971 -19.48 23.98 34.70
C LEU A 971 -19.74 24.58 36.08
N GLU A 972 -20.00 23.74 37.07
CA GLU A 972 -20.08 24.14 38.46
C GLU A 972 -18.78 24.83 38.90
N GLY A 973 -18.88 25.93 39.65
CA GLY A 973 -17.71 26.56 40.23
C GLY A 973 -17.16 25.70 41.37
N HIS A 974 -15.85 25.45 41.39
CA HIS A 974 -15.20 24.86 42.57
C HIS A 974 -15.54 25.69 43.82
N ARG A 975 -16.46 25.20 44.66
CA ARG A 975 -16.26 25.37 46.09
C ARG A 975 -15.15 24.41 46.44
N ARG A 976 -14.01 24.93 46.92
CA ARG A 976 -13.16 24.13 47.81
C ARG A 976 -14.12 23.56 48.85
N LEU A 977 -14.23 22.24 48.93
CA LEU A 977 -14.70 21.59 50.13
C LEU A 977 -13.63 21.90 51.18
N GLU A 978 -13.77 23.05 51.84
CA GLU A 978 -13.34 23.14 53.23
C GLU A 978 -14.19 22.10 53.95
N THR A 979 -13.51 21.06 54.40
CA THR A 979 -14.02 20.13 55.40
C THR A 979 -14.37 20.93 56.63
N ASP A 980 -15.63 21.35 56.73
CA ASP A 980 -16.17 21.86 57.98
C ASP A 980 -17.22 20.89 58.52
N GLN A 981 -17.08 20.66 59.82
CA GLN A 981 -17.77 19.68 60.63
C GLN A 981 -19.27 19.93 60.62
N THR A 982 -20.07 18.88 60.42
CA THR A 982 -21.12 18.42 61.36
C THR A 982 -21.99 17.36 60.70
N LEU A 983 -22.07 16.18 61.32
CA LEU A 983 -23.34 15.59 61.77
C LEU A 983 -23.04 14.32 62.58
N SER A 984 -23.02 14.51 63.90
CA SER A 984 -23.45 13.50 64.85
C SER A 984 -24.89 13.06 64.53
N ILE A 985 -25.19 11.77 64.65
CA ILE A 985 -26.36 11.19 65.36
C ILE A 985 -26.40 9.67 65.11
N LEU A 986 -26.50 8.90 66.22
CA LEU A 986 -26.71 7.44 66.38
C LEU A 986 -25.47 6.55 66.15
N ALA A 987 -25.02 5.67 67.05
CA ALA A 987 -25.72 4.98 68.13
C ALA A 987 -24.78 4.63 69.31
N SER A 988 -25.38 4.62 70.50
CA SER A 988 -24.83 4.10 71.76
C SER A 988 -24.61 2.58 71.74
N GLN A 989 -23.53 2.09 72.35
CA GLN A 989 -23.59 1.13 73.49
C GLN A 989 -22.19 0.68 73.96
N HIS A 990 -22.04 0.68 75.30
CA HIS A 990 -21.10 -0.07 76.17
C HIS A 990 -19.58 0.16 75.99
N ALA A 991 -18.85 0.80 76.91
CA ALA A 991 -18.63 0.62 78.36
C ALA A 991 -17.29 -0.07 78.66
N HIS A 992 -16.55 0.56 79.59
CA HIS A 992 -15.40 0.13 80.39
C HIS A 992 -13.97 0.46 79.94
N ASP A 993 -13.43 1.47 80.65
CA ASP A 993 -12.20 1.49 81.45
C ASP A 993 -10.86 1.11 80.78
N ILE A 994 -9.89 2.04 80.75
CA ILE A 994 -8.88 2.29 81.80
C ILE A 994 -7.92 3.39 81.26
N ALA A 995 -7.71 4.44 82.07
CA ALA A 995 -6.73 5.53 81.88
C ALA A 995 -5.36 5.16 82.54
N PRO A 996 -4.43 6.09 82.77
CA PRO A 996 -3.75 7.07 81.90
C PRO A 996 -2.22 7.03 82.10
N SER A 997 -1.47 7.85 81.36
CA SER A 997 -0.26 8.60 81.81
C SER A 997 0.49 9.08 80.56
N ASP A 998 1.08 10.26 80.45
CA ASP A 998 1.15 11.49 81.22
C ASP A 998 2.08 12.42 80.40
N LEU A 999 1.84 13.74 80.46
CA LEU A 999 2.84 14.84 80.47
C LEU A 999 3.87 14.94 79.31
N GLY A 1000 4.16 16.08 78.67
CA GLY A 1000 3.89 17.51 78.82
C GLY A 1000 4.43 18.19 77.53
N GLU A 1001 3.92 19.36 77.12
CA GLU A 1001 4.53 20.68 77.37
C GLU A 1001 6.04 20.72 77.02
N ASP A 1002 6.60 21.64 76.23
CA ASP A 1002 6.13 22.90 75.65
C ASP A 1002 7.23 23.44 74.71
N ALA A 1003 6.87 24.47 73.92
CA ALA A 1003 7.75 25.54 73.41
C ALA A 1003 8.88 25.27 72.37
N SER A 1004 8.58 25.75 71.15
CA SER A 1004 9.43 26.38 70.12
C SER A 1004 10.20 27.64 70.61
N PRO A 1005 10.91 28.49 69.80
CA PRO A 1005 11.26 28.51 68.36
C PRO A 1005 12.74 28.97 68.07
N GLU A 1006 13.02 29.38 66.81
CA GLU A 1006 14.17 30.18 66.28
C GLU A 1006 15.31 29.39 65.61
N ARG A 1007 15.96 29.81 64.52
CA ARG A 1007 15.77 30.73 63.36
C ARG A 1007 17.07 30.65 62.52
N HIS A 1008 17.03 31.19 61.29
CA HIS A 1008 18.15 31.59 60.40
C HIS A 1008 18.76 30.48 59.50
N ASP A 1009 18.58 30.57 58.16
CA ASP A 1009 19.37 31.34 57.15
C ASP A 1009 20.74 30.65 56.91
N GLU A 1010 21.34 30.50 55.74
CA GLU A 1010 21.22 31.07 54.40
C GLU A 1010 22.09 30.20 53.45
N ASP A 1011 21.67 30.10 52.19
CA ASP A 1011 22.45 30.23 50.95
C ASP A 1011 23.63 29.33 50.47
N SER A 1012 23.60 29.13 49.15
CA SER A 1012 24.71 29.09 48.17
C SER A 1012 25.43 27.78 47.72
N SER A 1013 25.20 27.49 46.43
CA SER A 1013 26.16 27.23 45.32
C SER A 1013 27.02 25.95 45.19
N VAL A 1014 26.77 25.24 44.07
CA VAL A 1014 27.67 24.78 42.98
C VAL A 1014 29.04 24.17 43.33
N THR A 1015 29.30 22.92 42.91
CA THR A 1015 30.35 22.54 41.90
C THR A 1015 30.44 21.02 41.67
N TYR A 1016 30.75 20.67 40.41
CA TYR A 1016 31.12 19.35 39.89
C TYR A 1016 32.46 18.82 40.45
N SER A 1017 32.59 17.49 40.56
CA SER A 1017 33.86 16.79 40.28
C SER A 1017 33.65 15.29 40.02
N ASP A 1018 34.32 14.82 38.97
CA ASP A 1018 34.56 13.43 38.58
C ASP A 1018 35.30 12.61 39.64
N LEU A 1019 35.13 11.28 39.64
CA LEU A 1019 36.22 10.32 39.32
C LEU A 1019 35.80 8.84 39.48
N SER A 1020 36.01 8.14 38.37
CA SER A 1020 36.33 6.72 38.11
C SER A 1020 36.46 5.67 39.23
N THR A 1021 36.00 4.46 38.90
CA THR A 1021 36.71 3.14 38.95
C THR A 1021 35.78 2.08 38.33
N GLN A 1022 36.03 1.51 37.13
CA GLN A 1022 36.81 0.29 36.84
C GLN A 1022 36.61 -0.83 37.91
N GLU A 1023 36.35 -2.11 37.63
CA GLU A 1023 36.37 -2.98 36.44
C GLU A 1023 35.88 -4.40 36.89
N GLN A 1024 35.69 -5.33 35.94
CA GLN A 1024 35.68 -6.82 36.06
C GLN A 1024 34.34 -7.61 35.94
N ASP A 1025 34.06 -8.04 34.71
CA ASP A 1025 34.04 -9.43 34.20
C ASP A 1025 33.32 -10.58 34.96
N ALA A 1026 32.16 -10.94 34.39
CA ALA A 1026 31.83 -12.25 33.80
C ALA A 1026 31.64 -13.51 34.69
N PRO A 1027 31.20 -14.67 34.13
CA PRO A 1027 29.79 -15.05 33.96
C PRO A 1027 29.49 -16.43 34.60
N ARG A 1028 28.21 -16.87 34.70
CA ARG A 1028 27.90 -18.31 34.77
C ARG A 1028 26.44 -18.70 34.50
N SER A 1029 26.34 -19.77 33.73
CA SER A 1029 25.17 -20.50 33.27
C SER A 1029 24.62 -21.52 34.27
N SER A 1030 23.36 -21.92 34.02
CA SER A 1030 22.74 -23.24 34.24
C SER A 1030 22.56 -23.78 35.66
N THR A 1031 21.32 -24.13 36.03
CA THR A 1031 20.85 -25.54 36.07
C THR A 1031 19.39 -25.66 36.57
N LYS A 1032 18.67 -26.63 35.99
CA LYS A 1032 17.39 -27.18 36.45
C LYS A 1032 17.54 -27.96 37.75
N GLN A 1033 16.51 -27.99 38.60
CA GLN A 1033 16.03 -29.24 39.21
C GLN A 1033 14.64 -29.10 39.85
N ASP A 1034 13.81 -30.11 39.59
CA ASP A 1034 12.49 -30.39 40.13
C ASP A 1034 12.47 -30.58 41.66
N THR A 1035 11.31 -30.34 42.29
CA THR A 1035 10.79 -31.20 43.38
C THR A 1035 9.29 -31.01 43.64
N GLN A 1036 8.54 -32.07 43.34
CA GLN A 1036 7.37 -32.67 44.01
C GLN A 1036 6.38 -31.83 44.85
N ALA A 1037 5.13 -31.83 44.36
CA ALA A 1037 3.89 -32.34 44.96
C ALA A 1037 3.65 -32.22 46.49
N SER A 1038 2.51 -31.62 46.84
CA SER A 1038 1.61 -32.17 47.88
C SER A 1038 0.15 -31.77 47.63
N SER A 1039 -0.72 -32.76 47.76
CA SER A 1039 -2.17 -32.78 47.57
C SER A 1039 -2.92 -32.44 48.86
N VAL A 1040 -4.03 -31.70 48.78
CA VAL A 1040 -5.18 -31.85 49.70
C VAL A 1040 -6.49 -31.68 48.92
N THR A 1041 -7.41 -32.61 49.19
CA THR A 1041 -8.69 -32.88 48.53
C THR A 1041 -9.86 -32.43 49.45
N LEU A 1042 -11.08 -32.43 48.87
CA LEU A 1042 -12.46 -32.42 49.45
C LEU A 1042 -13.19 -31.07 49.21
N GLN A 1043 -14.41 -30.98 48.67
CA GLN A 1043 -15.48 -31.95 48.35
C GLN A 1043 -16.58 -31.25 47.49
N PRO A 1044 -17.35 -31.94 46.62
CA PRO A 1044 -18.49 -31.36 45.89
C PRO A 1044 -19.86 -31.90 46.39
N VAL A 1045 -20.91 -31.08 46.32
CA VAL A 1045 -22.32 -31.45 46.51
C VAL A 1045 -23.12 -30.64 45.47
N LEU A 1046 -23.54 -31.21 44.32
CA LEU A 1046 -24.80 -31.96 44.02
C LEU A 1046 -26.05 -31.10 44.27
N ASP A 1047 -26.86 -30.76 43.25
CA ASP A 1047 -27.88 -31.58 42.54
C ASP A 1047 -28.43 -30.79 41.32
N HIS A 1048 -29.10 -31.29 40.28
CA HIS A 1048 -29.43 -32.60 39.68
C HIS A 1048 -30.10 -32.25 38.32
N ILE A 1049 -29.72 -32.87 37.20
CA ILE A 1049 -30.63 -33.13 36.07
C ILE A 1049 -30.38 -34.57 35.60
N ALA A 1050 -31.46 -35.35 35.63
CA ALA A 1050 -31.49 -36.76 35.31
C ALA A 1050 -31.48 -37.04 33.80
N LYS A 1051 -30.96 -38.23 33.47
CA LYS A 1051 -30.70 -38.83 32.15
C LYS A 1051 -31.70 -40.01 31.92
N PRO A 1052 -31.60 -40.86 30.87
CA PRO A 1052 -32.66 -41.11 29.88
C PRO A 1052 -33.14 -42.59 29.80
N SER A 1053 -34.04 -42.91 28.86
CA SER A 1053 -34.00 -44.17 28.08
C SER A 1053 -34.99 -44.15 26.90
N LYS A 1054 -34.52 -44.39 25.68
CA LYS A 1054 -34.76 -45.60 24.85
C LYS A 1054 -34.36 -45.40 23.38
N GLU A 1055 -33.77 -46.46 22.84
CA GLU A 1055 -33.19 -46.70 21.51
C GLU A 1055 -34.23 -47.04 20.42
N GLU A 1056 -33.69 -47.32 19.22
CA GLU A 1056 -34.22 -47.89 17.95
C GLU A 1056 -34.62 -46.83 16.92
N ASP A 1057 -34.27 -46.89 15.63
CA ASP A 1057 -33.41 -47.73 14.79
C ASP A 1057 -33.27 -46.96 13.46
N TRP A 1058 -32.12 -46.95 12.79
CA TRP A 1058 -32.05 -46.67 11.35
C TRP A 1058 -30.96 -47.53 10.69
N GLU A 1059 -31.44 -48.42 9.81
CA GLU A 1059 -30.67 -49.32 8.96
C GLU A 1059 -29.76 -48.56 7.97
N GLU A 1060 -28.57 -49.13 7.75
CA GLU A 1060 -27.58 -48.71 6.77
C GLU A 1060 -28.00 -49.09 5.34
N ASP A 1061 -27.96 -48.14 4.40
CA ASP A 1061 -28.06 -48.37 2.95
C ASP A 1061 -26.65 -48.33 2.33
N PRO A 1062 -26.11 -49.44 1.79
CA PRO A 1062 -24.75 -49.50 1.28
C PRO A 1062 -24.71 -49.29 -0.24
N THR A 1063 -24.73 -48.04 -0.72
CA THR A 1063 -24.42 -47.73 -2.14
C THR A 1063 -23.64 -46.41 -2.34
N ILE A 1064 -22.75 -46.04 -1.41
CA ILE A 1064 -21.86 -44.87 -1.55
C ILE A 1064 -20.39 -45.27 -1.32
N GLU A 1065 -19.91 -46.28 -2.05
CA GLU A 1065 -18.46 -46.55 -2.12
C GLU A 1065 -17.94 -46.83 -3.54
N GLU A 1066 -18.80 -46.83 -4.56
CA GLU A 1066 -18.39 -47.15 -5.94
C GLU A 1066 -18.28 -45.93 -6.88
N ASN A 1067 -18.79 -44.75 -6.50
CA ASN A 1067 -18.73 -43.53 -7.34
C ASN A 1067 -17.62 -42.52 -6.99
N MET A 1068 -16.76 -42.80 -6.00
CA MET A 1068 -15.66 -41.92 -5.58
C MET A 1068 -14.26 -42.38 -6.06
N ARG A 1069 -14.17 -43.38 -6.95
CA ARG A 1069 -12.88 -43.90 -7.46
C ARG A 1069 -12.51 -43.51 -8.89
N ASN A 1070 -13.34 -42.74 -9.60
CA ASN A 1070 -13.05 -42.33 -10.98
C ASN A 1070 -13.01 -40.81 -11.14
N LEU A 1071 -12.04 -40.14 -10.50
CA LEU A 1071 -11.55 -38.81 -10.87
C LEU A 1071 -10.19 -38.56 -10.17
N VAL A 1072 -9.18 -39.33 -10.59
CA VAL A 1072 -7.77 -39.01 -10.31
C VAL A 1072 -7.04 -38.99 -11.65
N VAL A 1073 -6.75 -37.78 -12.12
CA VAL A 1073 -5.89 -37.53 -13.29
C VAL A 1073 -4.48 -37.99 -12.94
N ARG A 1074 -4.01 -39.06 -13.59
CA ARG A 1074 -2.64 -39.57 -13.48
C ARG A 1074 -1.65 -38.59 -14.13
N ARG A 1075 -0.61 -38.21 -13.38
CA ARG A 1075 0.64 -37.60 -13.90
C ARG A 1075 1.23 -38.47 -15.02
N PRO A 1076 1.67 -37.94 -16.17
CA PRO A 1076 2.39 -38.74 -17.15
C PRO A 1076 3.88 -38.88 -16.77
N SER A 1077 4.28 -40.12 -16.49
CA SER A 1077 5.67 -40.54 -16.39
C SER A 1077 6.33 -40.53 -17.77
N ARG A 1078 7.50 -39.89 -17.89
CA ARG A 1078 8.41 -39.96 -19.04
C ARG A 1078 8.73 -41.42 -19.39
N GLY A 1079 8.34 -41.86 -20.59
CA GLY A 1079 8.73 -43.12 -21.18
C GLY A 1079 9.30 -42.92 -22.59
N ARG A 1080 10.63 -42.98 -22.74
CA ARG A 1080 11.31 -43.11 -24.03
C ARG A 1080 10.93 -44.46 -24.65
N ARG A 1081 10.28 -44.46 -25.82
CA ARG A 1081 10.42 -45.50 -26.85
C ARG A 1081 10.27 -44.87 -28.23
N GLY A 1082 11.33 -44.96 -29.02
CA GLY A 1082 11.33 -44.55 -30.42
C GLY A 1082 10.54 -45.53 -31.27
N ILE A 1083 9.80 -45.00 -32.24
CA ILE A 1083 9.39 -45.71 -33.44
C ILE A 1083 9.59 -44.76 -34.61
N ARG A 1084 10.54 -45.13 -35.49
CA ARG A 1084 10.69 -44.64 -36.85
C ARG A 1084 9.42 -44.98 -37.65
N ARG A 1085 8.82 -44.00 -38.32
CA ARG A 1085 8.25 -44.18 -39.67
C ARG A 1085 8.47 -42.92 -40.49
N THR A 1086 8.99 -43.16 -41.69
CA THR A 1086 9.39 -42.22 -42.74
C THR A 1086 8.29 -42.07 -43.80
N TRP A 1087 8.43 -40.99 -44.60
CA TRP A 1087 7.81 -40.69 -45.91
C TRP A 1087 6.42 -40.03 -45.86
N THR A 1088 6.08 -38.99 -46.63
CA THR A 1088 6.64 -38.47 -47.90
C THR A 1088 6.17 -37.03 -48.15
N HIS A 1089 6.93 -36.32 -48.98
CA HIS A 1089 6.69 -34.98 -49.51
C HIS A 1089 5.35 -34.76 -50.23
N GLY A 1090 4.87 -33.52 -50.18
CA GLY A 1090 3.92 -32.93 -51.13
C GLY A 1090 4.33 -31.48 -51.40
N VAL A 1091 5.09 -31.30 -52.47
CA VAL A 1091 5.56 -30.02 -53.02
C VAL A 1091 4.41 -29.40 -53.81
N PHE A 1092 4.14 -28.11 -53.62
CA PHE A 1092 3.62 -27.22 -54.67
C PHE A 1092 4.05 -25.79 -54.39
N ASP A 1093 4.80 -25.25 -55.34
CA ASP A 1093 5.18 -23.84 -55.55
C ASP A 1093 5.53 -23.74 -57.06
N PRO A 1094 5.75 -22.57 -57.70
CA PRO A 1094 5.25 -21.19 -57.53
C PRO A 1094 4.67 -20.65 -58.86
N LEU A 1095 4.29 -19.35 -58.91
CA LEU A 1095 4.67 -18.32 -59.92
C LEU A 1095 3.78 -17.07 -59.74
N ALA A 1096 4.32 -15.94 -59.25
CA ALA A 1096 4.97 -14.81 -59.98
C ALA A 1096 3.94 -13.74 -60.44
N THR A 1097 4.10 -12.40 -60.33
CA THR A 1097 5.26 -11.50 -60.11
C THR A 1097 4.77 -10.03 -59.97
N ALA A 1098 5.34 -9.28 -59.00
CA ALA A 1098 5.89 -7.89 -59.04
C ALA A 1098 5.00 -6.63 -59.37
N PRO A 1099 5.50 -5.37 -59.18
CA PRO A 1099 6.02 -4.72 -57.94
C PRO A 1099 5.59 -3.22 -57.74
N ALA A 1100 6.07 -2.63 -56.63
CA ALA A 1100 6.46 -1.20 -56.40
C ALA A 1100 5.42 -0.13 -56.00
N ASN A 1101 5.53 0.46 -54.79
CA ASN A 1101 6.24 1.73 -54.52
C ASN A 1101 5.92 2.33 -53.13
N TYR A 1102 6.97 2.78 -52.46
CA TYR A 1102 7.04 3.67 -51.30
C TYR A 1102 6.42 5.05 -51.58
N ILE A 1103 5.57 5.59 -50.70
CA ILE A 1103 5.39 7.03 -50.42
C ILE A 1103 4.92 7.22 -48.96
N ASP A 1104 5.70 7.96 -48.19
CA ASP A 1104 5.39 8.61 -46.90
C ASP A 1104 4.48 9.83 -47.16
N PRO A 1105 3.49 10.17 -46.29
CA PRO A 1105 3.64 11.47 -45.61
C PRO A 1105 2.98 11.60 -44.23
N GLU A 1106 3.71 12.31 -43.35
CA GLU A 1106 3.36 13.51 -42.57
C GLU A 1106 2.01 13.67 -41.85
N SER A 1107 2.17 14.11 -40.59
CA SER A 1107 1.27 14.74 -39.61
C SER A 1107 -0.01 15.44 -40.09
N PRO A 1108 -1.00 15.58 -39.18
CA PRO A 1108 -1.86 16.75 -39.18
C PRO A 1108 -1.84 17.55 -37.87
N GLU A 1109 -1.82 18.86 -38.09
CA GLU A 1109 -1.98 19.96 -37.15
C GLU A 1109 -3.35 19.99 -36.45
N SER A 1110 -3.37 20.79 -35.38
CA SER A 1110 -4.52 21.26 -34.58
C SER A 1110 -5.77 21.70 -35.38
N PRO A 1111 -6.95 21.74 -34.73
CA PRO A 1111 -8.01 22.64 -35.13
C PRO A 1111 -8.42 23.60 -34.00
N ASN A 1112 -8.37 24.89 -34.32
CA ASN A 1112 -9.11 25.95 -33.65
C ASN A 1112 -10.04 26.56 -34.70
N GLY A 1113 -11.37 26.57 -34.49
CA GLY A 1113 -12.28 27.24 -35.43
C GLY A 1113 -13.77 26.96 -35.22
N LYS A 1114 -14.49 28.00 -34.81
CA LYS A 1114 -15.91 28.07 -34.44
C LYS A 1114 -16.91 27.96 -35.60
N ASN A 1115 -18.14 27.52 -35.25
CA ASN A 1115 -19.48 27.92 -35.72
C ASN A 1115 -19.79 27.94 -37.23
N VAL A 1116 -20.86 27.23 -37.64
CA VAL A 1116 -22.16 27.74 -38.17
C VAL A 1116 -23.13 26.54 -38.25
N GLY A 1117 -24.38 26.72 -37.82
CA GLY A 1117 -25.29 25.62 -37.49
C GLY A 1117 -26.23 25.08 -38.56
N LYS A 1118 -26.93 24.01 -38.17
CA LYS A 1118 -28.37 23.84 -38.18
C LYS A 1118 -28.74 22.61 -37.36
#